data_AF-A0A9P8SEZ5-F1
#
_entry.id   AF-A0A9P8SEZ5-F1
#
_cell.length_a   1.000
_cell.length_b   1.000
_cell.length_c   1.000
_cell.angle_alpha   90.00
_cell.angle_beta   90.00
_cell.angle_gamma   90.00
#
_symmetry.space_group_name_H-M   'P 1'
#
loop_
_entity.id
_entity.type
_entity.pdbx_description
1 polymer ?
#
loop_
_entity_poly.entity_id
_entity_poly.type
_entity_poly.pdbx_seq_one_letter_code
_entity_poly.pdbx_strand_id
1 'polypeptide(L)'
;MERRYPPLRPLAPAAESDSKSLSSGALEYKRRRVGVSVACNTCRRRKIRCDGQRPTCTNCRDQVSQCEYRDDAPLSDESKKLVFEMVKILNTLPAAELIRIMPSLGEETEASTILSILRGDPTSYQQSKASTTTGGTFENVELAAQCPFAYPVLKPLDPKTLQSERYRRPTEPAIGNAPTLPGPQPGNLTPTTESQEPKVSPQLCDPRLRELNIRLWTNVNIDNYMAAKCISLYLETDHPLLGHFDPELFVSHLISGQVEFCSSLLVNALLYWAFQMYSGIDPETEGQTTSLCAEAERLWNQERSSNRDSIQTMAAAEFLSLGYLGQGRDHKMLVYLSEATDMGIRLGLFGVKSQPSPDKDSELSAEAQGARGYAAWGVFNWITLMSLFYHQPELKCPQHPPQVPIPENQQHNADSVAEGPHTPASLGSQNVSLLPWYMGQTFPHLCRFWSIVHEFKFRELLAWGNGLPTQLTQRDQSPHHVQILHLWFHAAILDIFRPCIKESPKSRLRTFGHMGGSPEAVSAASVAQLERLIFDYRFKYQSSSYSILWHMALLYVANAILDGVMDENWYSCLLLCIYGYESLGRSWQVAEAITKALLSMMLRKKDVSSDAARRILHDLENKNWARIPGSIRATLIADPELAPFDPRSATVECLAAQFQENAMLRDYTNILDDDEIQ
;
A
#
# COMPACT_ATOMS: atom_id res chain seq x y z
N MET A 1 26.72 2.18 13.15
CA MET A 1 25.39 2.64 13.61
C MET A 1 24.51 1.43 13.79
N GLU A 2 24.09 1.15 15.03
CA GLU A 2 23.20 0.03 15.33
C GLU A 2 21.84 0.25 14.66
N ARG A 3 21.44 -0.71 13.81
CA ARG A 3 20.06 -0.81 13.32
C ARG A 3 19.15 -0.95 14.54
N ARG A 4 18.40 0.10 14.89
CA ARG A 4 17.35 0.05 15.91
C ARG A 4 16.05 -0.55 15.36
N TYR A 5 16.18 -1.61 14.56
CA TYR A 5 15.08 -2.55 14.33
C TYR A 5 15.39 -3.73 15.24
N PRO A 6 14.58 -4.03 16.28
CA PRO A 6 14.80 -5.24 17.04
C PRO A 6 14.64 -6.42 16.06
N PRO A 7 15.67 -7.25 15.83
CA PRO A 7 15.43 -8.53 15.18
C PRO A 7 14.43 -9.29 16.06
N LEU A 8 13.36 -9.81 15.46
CA LEU A 8 12.40 -10.67 16.13
C LEU A 8 13.13 -11.92 16.64
N ARG A 9 13.63 -11.86 17.88
CA ARG A 9 14.14 -13.04 18.56
C ARG A 9 12.94 -13.94 18.88
N PRO A 10 12.98 -15.23 18.53
CA PRO A 10 12.01 -16.18 19.03
C PRO A 10 11.99 -16.13 20.55
N LEU A 11 10.80 -16.02 21.16
CA LEU A 11 10.64 -16.13 22.60
C LEU A 11 11.35 -17.40 23.11
N ALA A 12 12.31 -17.22 24.00
CA ALA A 12 12.82 -18.32 24.80
C ALA A 12 11.68 -18.80 25.71
N PRO A 13 11.44 -20.12 25.83
CA PRO A 13 10.47 -20.63 26.79
C PRO A 13 10.93 -20.30 28.21
N ALA A 14 9.99 -19.80 29.02
CA ALA A 14 10.18 -19.45 30.41
C ALA A 14 10.63 -20.64 31.27
N ALA A 15 11.33 -20.29 32.34
CA ALA A 15 11.96 -21.18 33.30
C ALA A 15 10.99 -22.15 34.01
N GLU A 16 11.47 -23.36 34.25
CA GLU A 16 11.19 -24.10 35.48
C GLU A 16 12.51 -24.50 36.15
N SER A 17 12.52 -24.37 37.46
CA SER A 17 13.63 -24.36 38.40
C SER A 17 14.12 -25.74 38.85
N ASP A 18 15.40 -25.75 39.24
CA ASP A 18 16.07 -26.58 40.24
C ASP A 18 16.30 -28.10 40.01
N SER A 19 17.58 -28.47 39.81
CA SER A 19 18.38 -29.16 40.84
C SER A 19 19.80 -29.51 40.37
N LYS A 20 20.68 -29.68 41.36
CA LYS A 20 22.16 -29.55 41.38
C LYS A 20 22.97 -30.69 40.71
N SER A 21 24.15 -30.32 40.17
CA SER A 21 25.51 -30.83 40.52
C SER A 21 26.45 -31.21 39.34
N LEU A 22 27.59 -30.49 39.33
CA LEU A 22 28.98 -30.82 38.93
C LEU A 22 29.28 -31.93 37.89
N SER A 23 29.93 -31.59 36.76
CA SER A 23 31.40 -31.69 36.59
C SER A 23 31.86 -31.47 35.13
N SER A 24 33.14 -31.17 35.00
CA SER A 24 33.93 -30.71 33.84
C SER A 24 33.99 -31.68 32.64
N GLY A 25 34.15 -31.13 31.43
CA GLY A 25 34.94 -31.81 30.38
C GLY A 25 34.47 -31.69 28.91
N ALA A 26 35.27 -30.98 28.12
CA ALA A 26 35.59 -31.19 26.70
C ALA A 26 34.58 -30.85 25.58
N LEU A 27 35.13 -30.14 24.60
CA LEU A 27 34.57 -29.70 23.33
C LEU A 27 34.35 -30.89 22.37
N GLU A 28 33.12 -31.09 21.90
CA GLU A 28 32.84 -31.85 20.66
C GLU A 28 31.72 -31.19 19.85
N TYR A 29 32.01 -30.94 18.57
CA TYR A 29 31.07 -30.45 17.55
C TYR A 29 29.87 -31.40 17.43
N LYS A 30 28.71 -31.04 17.98
CA LYS A 30 27.46 -31.80 17.80
C LYS A 30 26.94 -31.63 16.37
N ARG A 31 27.11 -32.68 15.55
CA ARG A 31 26.38 -32.86 14.28
C ARG A 31 24.87 -32.74 14.53
N ARG A 32 24.18 -32.02 13.64
CA ARG A 32 22.70 -31.89 13.59
C ARG A 32 22.04 -33.27 13.70
N ARG A 33 21.06 -33.41 14.60
CA ARG A 33 20.24 -34.62 14.74
C ARG A 33 19.29 -34.72 13.54
N VAL A 34 19.51 -35.71 12.68
CA VAL A 34 18.47 -36.19 11.76
C VAL A 34 17.50 -37.02 12.60
N GLY A 35 16.27 -36.52 12.80
CA GLY A 35 15.20 -37.28 13.43
C GLY A 35 14.62 -38.27 12.43
N VAL A 36 14.66 -39.55 12.75
CA VAL A 36 14.05 -40.61 11.93
C VAL A 36 12.58 -40.75 12.35
N SER A 37 11.65 -40.68 11.40
CA SER A 37 10.20 -40.74 11.66
C SER A 37 9.73 -42.12 12.15
N VAL A 38 10.41 -43.21 11.79
CA VAL A 38 10.08 -44.58 12.18
C VAL A 38 11.33 -45.42 12.48
N ALA A 39 11.43 -45.98 13.69
CA ALA A 39 12.46 -46.95 14.04
C ALA A 39 12.05 -48.39 13.65
N CYS A 40 13.01 -49.25 13.28
CA CYS A 40 12.74 -50.65 12.99
C CYS A 40 12.27 -51.42 14.24
N ASN A 41 11.59 -52.55 14.05
CA ASN A 41 11.01 -53.37 15.12
C ASN A 41 12.07 -53.84 16.13
N THR A 42 13.26 -54.22 15.64
CA THR A 42 14.35 -54.73 16.48
C THR A 42 14.93 -53.64 17.37
N CYS A 43 15.22 -52.45 16.83
CA CYS A 43 15.68 -51.31 17.62
C CYS A 43 14.60 -50.82 18.60
N ARG A 44 13.32 -50.87 18.19
CA ARG A 44 12.18 -50.50 19.05
C ARG A 44 12.01 -51.46 20.23
N ARG A 45 12.08 -52.78 20.00
CA ARG A 45 12.00 -53.79 21.07
C ARG A 45 13.16 -53.66 22.05
N ARG A 46 14.36 -53.40 21.55
CA ARG A 46 15.57 -53.23 22.36
C ARG A 46 15.69 -51.85 23.01
N LYS A 47 14.76 -50.92 22.72
CA LYS A 47 14.79 -49.52 23.17
C LYS A 47 16.13 -48.81 22.87
N ILE A 48 16.75 -49.16 21.75
CA ILE A 48 17.99 -48.53 21.27
C ILE A 48 17.68 -47.61 20.08
N ARG A 49 18.57 -46.65 19.82
CA ARG A 49 18.39 -45.67 18.76
C ARG A 49 18.47 -46.35 17.38
N CYS A 50 17.53 -46.04 16.50
CA CYS A 50 17.56 -46.46 15.10
C CYS A 50 18.01 -45.26 14.24
N ASP A 51 18.90 -45.50 13.28
CA ASP A 51 19.36 -44.49 12.32
C ASP A 51 18.50 -44.43 11.05
N GLY A 52 17.55 -45.36 10.90
CA GLY A 52 16.53 -45.31 9.84
C GLY A 52 17.00 -45.77 8.47
N GLN A 53 18.23 -46.27 8.35
CA GLN A 53 18.72 -46.79 7.06
C GLN A 53 17.94 -48.04 6.63
N ARG A 54 17.65 -48.12 5.34
CA ARG A 54 16.96 -49.24 4.66
C ARG A 54 17.91 -49.84 3.62
N PRO A 55 17.95 -51.17 3.43
CA PRO A 55 17.04 -52.18 4.01
C PRO A 55 17.38 -52.58 5.46
N THR A 56 18.55 -52.24 5.98
CA THR A 56 18.98 -52.60 7.36
C THR A 56 19.61 -51.40 8.05
N CYS A 57 19.14 -51.06 9.25
CA CYS A 57 19.69 -49.98 10.05
C CYS A 57 21.08 -50.34 10.60
N THR A 58 21.96 -49.37 10.87
CA THR A 58 23.36 -49.67 11.28
C THR A 58 23.43 -50.57 12.50
N ASN A 59 22.60 -50.32 13.52
CA ASN A 59 22.55 -51.16 14.72
C ASN A 59 22.13 -52.61 14.45
N CYS A 60 21.22 -52.84 13.51
CA CYS A 60 20.80 -54.19 13.16
C CYS A 60 21.84 -54.91 12.30
N ARG A 61 22.56 -54.16 11.44
CA ARG A 61 23.67 -54.68 10.61
C ARG A 61 24.81 -55.15 11.49
N ASP A 62 25.24 -54.31 12.43
CA ASP A 62 26.41 -54.59 13.26
C ASP A 62 26.15 -55.74 14.26
N GLN A 63 24.88 -55.96 14.63
CA GLN A 63 24.47 -57.05 15.51
C GLN A 63 23.94 -58.28 14.77
N VAL A 64 24.09 -58.33 13.43
CA VAL A 64 23.62 -59.42 12.54
C VAL A 64 22.21 -59.89 12.92
N SER A 65 21.29 -58.92 13.05
CA SER A 65 19.91 -59.17 13.48
C SER A 65 18.92 -58.76 12.40
N GLN A 66 17.82 -59.51 12.28
CA GLN A 66 16.80 -59.25 11.27
C GLN A 66 16.21 -57.85 11.48
N CYS A 67 16.36 -56.97 10.50
CA CYS A 67 15.91 -55.58 10.55
C CYS A 67 14.61 -55.42 9.79
N GLU A 68 13.51 -55.56 10.50
CA GLU A 68 12.18 -55.41 9.93
C GLU A 68 11.58 -54.07 10.34
N TYR A 69 11.19 -53.26 9.36
CA TYR A 69 10.37 -52.07 9.60
C TYR A 69 8.90 -52.49 9.45
N ARG A 70 7.97 -51.89 10.20
CA ARG A 70 6.54 -52.10 9.92
C ARG A 70 6.27 -51.61 8.50
N ASP A 71 5.77 -52.51 7.66
CA ASP A 71 5.00 -52.11 6.49
C ASP A 71 3.76 -51.36 6.99
N ASP A 72 3.38 -50.34 6.23
CA ASP A 72 2.37 -49.35 6.59
C ASP A 72 1.08 -49.98 7.13
N ALA A 73 0.36 -49.23 7.97
CA ALA A 73 -1.00 -49.58 8.36
C ALA A 73 -1.77 -50.09 7.13
N PRO A 74 -2.53 -51.20 7.23
CA PRO A 74 -3.21 -51.74 6.06
C PRO A 74 -4.03 -50.61 5.44
N LEU A 75 -3.70 -50.28 4.19
CA LEU A 75 -4.48 -49.37 3.35
C LEU A 75 -5.96 -49.70 3.56
N SER A 76 -6.82 -48.69 3.72
CA SER A 76 -8.26 -48.94 3.79
C SER A 76 -8.68 -49.75 2.56
N ASP A 77 -9.73 -50.57 2.67
CA ASP A 77 -10.14 -51.40 1.53
C ASP A 77 -10.53 -50.55 0.31
N GLU A 78 -10.93 -49.30 0.54
CA GLU A 78 -11.13 -48.27 -0.49
C GLU A 78 -9.81 -47.86 -1.14
N SER A 79 -8.75 -47.63 -0.36
CA SER A 79 -7.43 -47.27 -0.87
C SER A 79 -6.78 -48.42 -1.65
N LYS A 80 -6.97 -49.67 -1.22
CA LYS A 80 -6.52 -50.86 -1.98
C LYS A 80 -7.26 -51.00 -3.30
N LYS A 81 -8.59 -50.80 -3.30
CA LYS A 81 -9.40 -50.80 -4.53
C LYS A 81 -8.91 -49.72 -5.50
N LEU A 82 -8.63 -48.52 -5.00
CA LEU A 82 -8.14 -47.39 -5.78
C LEU A 82 -6.80 -47.69 -6.48
N VAL A 83 -5.84 -48.23 -5.72
CA VAL A 83 -4.52 -48.63 -6.25
C VAL A 83 -4.65 -49.78 -7.25
N PHE A 84 -5.47 -50.79 -6.97
CA PHE A 84 -5.74 -51.88 -7.93
C PHE A 84 -6.34 -51.37 -9.23
N GLU A 85 -7.22 -50.38 -9.16
CA GLU A 85 -7.85 -49.80 -10.34
C GLU A 85 -6.85 -49.00 -11.19
N MET A 86 -5.96 -48.22 -10.56
CA MET A 86 -4.88 -47.50 -11.26
C MET A 86 -3.96 -48.46 -12.01
N VAL A 87 -3.51 -49.51 -11.32
CA VAL A 87 -2.61 -50.52 -11.90
C VAL A 87 -3.28 -51.25 -13.04
N LYS A 88 -4.58 -51.54 -12.93
CA LYS A 88 -5.35 -52.15 -14.01
C LYS A 88 -5.41 -51.25 -15.24
N ILE A 89 -5.70 -49.96 -15.06
CA ILE A 89 -5.80 -49.00 -16.19
C ILE A 89 -4.44 -48.84 -16.87
N LEU A 90 -3.38 -48.61 -16.10
CA LEU A 90 -2.01 -48.47 -16.61
C LEU A 90 -1.56 -49.67 -17.46
N ASN A 91 -1.92 -50.90 -17.06
CA ASN A 91 -1.57 -52.11 -17.80
C ASN A 91 -2.44 -52.36 -19.04
N THR A 92 -3.55 -51.63 -19.20
CA THR A 92 -4.45 -51.77 -20.35
C THR A 92 -4.28 -50.66 -21.39
N LEU A 93 -3.53 -49.61 -21.08
CA LEU A 93 -3.32 -48.47 -21.99
C LEU A 93 -2.28 -48.79 -23.08
N PRO A 94 -2.50 -48.36 -24.34
CA PRO A 94 -1.50 -48.45 -25.39
C PRO A 94 -0.24 -47.63 -25.04
N ALA A 95 0.94 -48.11 -25.46
CA ALA A 95 2.23 -47.47 -25.15
C ALA A 95 2.32 -45.99 -25.57
N ALA A 96 1.69 -45.61 -26.70
CA ALA A 96 1.64 -44.23 -27.16
C ALA A 96 0.87 -43.30 -26.21
N GLU A 97 -0.19 -43.82 -25.59
CA GLU A 97 -1.02 -43.07 -24.66
C GLU A 97 -0.33 -42.95 -23.30
N LEU A 98 0.38 -43.99 -22.88
CA LEU A 98 1.19 -43.99 -21.65
C LEU A 98 2.27 -42.90 -21.69
N ILE A 99 2.98 -42.78 -22.81
CA ILE A 99 4.02 -41.76 -23.02
C ILE A 99 3.42 -40.34 -22.94
N ARG A 100 2.18 -40.15 -23.42
CA ARG A 100 1.48 -38.87 -23.41
C ARG A 100 1.11 -38.41 -21.99
N ILE A 101 0.70 -39.33 -21.12
CA ILE A 101 0.19 -38.99 -19.77
C ILE A 101 1.26 -39.06 -18.67
N MET A 102 2.39 -39.72 -18.92
CA MET A 102 3.47 -39.89 -17.93
C MET A 102 4.01 -38.57 -17.33
N PRO A 103 4.21 -37.48 -18.10
CA PRO A 103 4.66 -36.21 -17.52
C PRO A 103 3.67 -35.64 -16.50
N SER A 104 2.36 -35.72 -16.79
CA SER A 104 1.29 -35.25 -15.90
C SER A 104 1.13 -36.09 -14.63
N LEU A 105 1.50 -37.37 -14.68
CA LEU A 105 1.46 -38.27 -13.51
C LEU A 105 2.67 -38.06 -12.58
N GLY A 106 3.78 -37.56 -13.10
CA GLY A 106 5.03 -37.39 -12.35
C GLY A 106 5.00 -36.26 -11.30
N GLU A 107 4.08 -35.30 -11.45
CA GLU A 107 3.93 -34.14 -10.56
C GLU A 107 2.80 -34.30 -9.52
N GLU A 108 1.99 -35.36 -9.63
CA GLU A 108 0.76 -35.52 -8.85
C GLU A 108 0.95 -36.42 -7.62
N THR A 109 0.48 -35.97 -6.45
CA THR A 109 0.58 -36.73 -5.19
C THR A 109 -0.76 -37.28 -4.69
N GLU A 110 -1.88 -36.96 -5.35
CA GLU A 110 -3.23 -37.35 -4.94
C GLU A 110 -3.82 -38.47 -5.82
N ALA A 111 -4.29 -39.55 -5.17
CA ALA A 111 -4.72 -40.76 -5.88
C ALA A 111 -6.04 -40.60 -6.66
N SER A 112 -6.95 -39.73 -6.23
CA SER A 112 -8.21 -39.41 -6.92
C SER A 112 -7.96 -38.74 -8.28
N THR A 113 -7.02 -37.79 -8.33
CA THR A 113 -6.60 -37.04 -9.51
C THR A 113 -5.89 -37.93 -10.52
N ILE A 114 -4.95 -38.75 -10.05
CA ILE A 114 -4.24 -39.75 -10.86
C ILE A 114 -5.24 -40.68 -11.58
N LEU A 115 -6.27 -41.16 -10.89
CA LEU A 115 -7.30 -42.01 -11.52
C LEU A 115 -8.15 -41.29 -12.56
N SER A 116 -8.42 -39.99 -12.36
CA SER A 116 -9.22 -39.19 -13.28
C SER A 116 -8.45 -38.94 -14.59
N ILE A 117 -7.14 -38.70 -14.49
CA ILE A 117 -6.21 -38.63 -15.64
C ILE A 117 -6.17 -39.97 -16.38
N LEU A 118 -6.05 -41.09 -15.64
CA LEU A 118 -5.95 -42.43 -16.22
C LEU A 118 -7.23 -42.89 -16.94
N ARG A 119 -8.41 -42.47 -16.48
CA ARG A 119 -9.69 -42.81 -17.11
C ARG A 119 -9.98 -42.03 -18.41
N GLY A 120 -9.09 -41.11 -18.79
CA GLY A 120 -9.10 -40.47 -20.11
C GLY A 120 -10.26 -39.51 -20.33
N ASP A 121 -10.73 -38.81 -19.29
CA ASP A 121 -11.80 -37.81 -19.38
C ASP A 121 -11.20 -36.40 -19.61
N PRO A 122 -10.96 -35.97 -20.86
CA PRO A 122 -10.05 -34.85 -21.16
C PRO A 122 -10.69 -33.48 -20.91
N THR A 123 -12.02 -33.45 -20.82
CA THR A 123 -12.81 -32.26 -20.44
C THR A 123 -12.63 -31.90 -18.96
N SER A 124 -12.23 -32.86 -18.12
CA SER A 124 -11.92 -32.60 -16.71
C SER A 124 -10.56 -31.92 -16.51
N TYR A 125 -9.58 -32.03 -17.42
CA TYR A 125 -8.24 -31.44 -17.22
C TYR A 125 -8.21 -29.92 -17.43
N GLN A 126 -9.08 -29.39 -18.31
CA GLN A 126 -9.26 -27.94 -18.47
C GLN A 126 -10.29 -27.36 -17.49
N GLN A 127 -11.30 -28.14 -17.07
CA GLN A 127 -12.20 -27.72 -15.98
C GLN A 127 -11.61 -27.93 -14.59
N SER A 128 -10.64 -28.81 -14.37
CA SER A 128 -10.03 -29.05 -13.04
C SER A 128 -8.99 -28.00 -12.68
N LYS A 129 -8.33 -27.33 -13.64
CA LYS A 129 -7.61 -26.07 -13.35
C LYS A 129 -8.57 -24.92 -13.03
N ALA A 130 -9.82 -24.98 -13.51
CA ALA A 130 -10.86 -24.03 -13.15
C ALA A 130 -11.71 -24.45 -11.93
N SER A 131 -11.61 -25.71 -11.48
CA SER A 131 -12.49 -26.33 -10.46
C SER A 131 -11.73 -27.13 -9.38
N THR A 132 -10.41 -26.97 -9.24
CA THR A 132 -9.68 -27.32 -7.99
C THR A 132 -10.05 -26.40 -6.83
N THR A 133 -11.04 -25.52 -7.02
CA THR A 133 -11.78 -24.75 -6.02
C THR A 133 -12.70 -25.62 -5.15
N THR A 134 -12.21 -26.76 -4.65
CA THR A 134 -12.81 -27.43 -3.48
C THR A 134 -11.80 -27.80 -2.39
N GLY A 135 -10.51 -27.51 -2.60
CA GLY A 135 -9.59 -27.10 -1.54
C GLY A 135 -9.13 -25.68 -1.88
N GLY A 136 -9.93 -24.67 -1.54
CA GLY A 136 -9.70 -23.31 -2.04
C GLY A 136 -8.31 -22.75 -1.68
N THR A 137 -7.81 -21.81 -2.48
CA THR A 137 -6.54 -21.13 -2.24
C THR A 137 -6.54 -20.51 -0.83
N PHE A 138 -5.38 -20.41 -0.19
CA PHE A 138 -5.23 -19.79 1.14
C PHE A 138 -5.96 -18.44 1.24
N GLU A 139 -5.86 -17.64 0.17
CA GLU A 139 -6.57 -16.37 0.02
C GLU A 139 -8.08 -16.52 0.17
N ASN A 140 -8.71 -17.43 -0.60
CA ASN A 140 -10.17 -17.58 -0.61
C ASN A 140 -10.72 -18.35 0.60
N VAL A 141 -9.96 -19.32 1.13
CA VAL A 141 -10.42 -20.17 2.25
C VAL A 141 -10.24 -19.49 3.60
N GLU A 142 -9.20 -18.68 3.75
CA GLU A 142 -8.87 -18.12 5.06
C GLU A 142 -8.82 -16.59 5.07
N LEU A 143 -8.06 -15.93 4.18
CA LEU A 143 -7.99 -14.46 4.21
C LEU A 143 -9.34 -13.82 3.91
N ALA A 144 -10.03 -14.24 2.86
CA ALA A 144 -11.34 -13.72 2.51
C ALA A 144 -12.43 -14.11 3.52
N ALA A 145 -12.31 -15.28 4.15
CA ALA A 145 -13.25 -15.74 5.16
C ALA A 145 -13.08 -15.01 6.50
N GLN A 146 -11.85 -14.82 6.96
CA GLN A 146 -11.53 -14.15 8.22
C GLN A 146 -11.53 -12.64 8.09
N CYS A 147 -11.20 -12.10 6.92
CA CYS A 147 -11.03 -10.68 6.66
C CYS A 147 -11.76 -10.21 5.39
N PRO A 148 -13.08 -10.41 5.27
CA PRO A 148 -13.83 -10.17 4.03
C PRO A 148 -13.82 -8.72 3.54
N PHE A 149 -13.61 -7.74 4.43
CA PHE A 149 -13.55 -6.33 4.06
C PHE A 149 -12.18 -5.92 3.51
N ALA A 150 -11.11 -6.51 4.03
CA ALA A 150 -9.75 -6.25 3.60
C ALA A 150 -9.31 -7.16 2.45
N TYR A 151 -9.85 -8.36 2.36
CA TYR A 151 -9.58 -9.33 1.31
C TYR A 151 -10.89 -9.81 0.68
N PRO A 152 -11.66 -8.93 0.04
CA PRO A 152 -12.84 -9.36 -0.69
C PRO A 152 -12.43 -10.33 -1.81
N VAL A 153 -13.27 -11.34 -2.05
CA VAL A 153 -13.04 -12.29 -3.15
C VAL A 153 -13.03 -11.53 -4.46
N LEU A 154 -11.87 -11.54 -5.14
CA LEU A 154 -11.69 -10.85 -6.40
C LEU A 154 -12.42 -11.60 -7.52
N LYS A 155 -13.28 -10.88 -8.24
CA LYS A 155 -13.85 -11.39 -9.49
C LYS A 155 -12.81 -11.22 -10.60
N PRO A 156 -12.62 -12.22 -11.49
CA PRO A 156 -11.76 -12.07 -12.65
C PRO A 156 -12.15 -10.82 -13.45
N LEU A 157 -11.17 -9.99 -13.78
CA LEU A 157 -11.36 -8.89 -14.71
C LEU A 157 -11.69 -9.48 -16.09
N ASP A 158 -12.89 -9.19 -16.61
CA ASP A 158 -13.24 -9.60 -17.97
C ASP A 158 -12.25 -8.93 -18.95
N PRO A 159 -11.53 -9.68 -19.80
CA PRO A 159 -10.60 -9.13 -20.78
C PRO A 159 -11.23 -8.06 -21.68
N LYS A 160 -12.55 -8.14 -21.94
CA LYS A 160 -13.28 -7.10 -22.70
C LYS A 160 -13.47 -5.81 -21.92
N THR A 161 -13.49 -5.89 -20.59
CA THR A 161 -13.51 -4.73 -19.71
C THR A 161 -12.19 -3.97 -19.86
N LEU A 162 -11.04 -4.65 -19.79
CA LEU A 162 -9.72 -4.05 -20.03
C LEU A 162 -9.59 -3.44 -21.45
N GLN A 163 -10.28 -4.00 -22.43
CA GLN A 163 -10.30 -3.50 -23.82
C GLN A 163 -11.31 -2.38 -24.09
N SER A 164 -12.23 -2.07 -23.16
CA SER A 164 -13.21 -1.00 -23.42
C SER A 164 -12.52 0.37 -23.41
N GLU A 165 -13.01 1.32 -24.23
CA GLU A 165 -12.47 2.70 -24.39
C GLU A 165 -12.07 3.38 -23.08
N ARG A 166 -12.83 3.13 -22.01
CA ARG A 166 -12.62 3.72 -20.69
C ARG A 166 -11.40 3.14 -19.95
N TYR A 167 -10.97 1.91 -20.26
CA TYR A 167 -9.78 1.25 -19.71
C TYR A 167 -8.59 1.23 -20.68
N ARG A 168 -8.87 1.31 -21.99
CA ARG A 168 -7.90 1.51 -23.05
C ARG A 168 -7.18 2.85 -22.93
N ARG A 169 -7.90 3.94 -22.61
CA ARG A 169 -7.31 5.28 -22.33
C ARG A 169 -6.24 5.27 -21.22
N PRO A 170 -6.47 4.59 -20.07
CA PRO A 170 -5.47 4.40 -19.03
C PRO A 170 -4.24 3.57 -19.37
N THR A 171 -4.19 2.81 -20.47
CA THR A 171 -3.13 1.83 -20.76
C THR A 171 -2.48 1.95 -22.15
N GLU A 172 -3.00 2.78 -23.06
CA GLU A 172 -2.43 2.91 -24.42
C GLU A 172 -1.55 4.16 -24.63
N PRO A 173 -0.43 4.03 -25.36
CA PRO A 173 0.30 5.15 -25.92
C PRO A 173 -0.59 5.96 -26.89
N ALA A 174 -0.47 7.28 -26.89
CA ALA A 174 -1.21 8.16 -27.79
C ALA A 174 -0.61 8.05 -29.21
N ILE A 175 -0.92 6.96 -29.91
CA ILE A 175 -0.52 6.77 -31.32
C ILE A 175 -1.21 7.84 -32.18
N GLY A 176 -0.41 8.58 -32.94
CA GLY A 176 -0.83 9.74 -33.72
C GLY A 176 -1.93 9.50 -34.77
N ASN A 177 -2.62 10.61 -35.07
CA ASN A 177 -3.57 10.86 -36.16
C ASN A 177 -4.81 9.96 -36.24
N ALA A 178 -5.75 10.14 -35.31
CA ALA A 178 -7.16 9.96 -35.66
C ALA A 178 -7.62 11.17 -36.49
N PRO A 179 -8.41 11.00 -37.58
CA PRO A 179 -8.95 12.12 -38.34
C PRO A 179 -9.75 13.00 -37.39
N THR A 180 -9.62 14.32 -37.55
CA THR A 180 -10.62 15.28 -37.06
C THR A 180 -11.98 14.80 -37.55
N LEU A 181 -12.74 14.12 -36.70
CA LEU A 181 -14.14 13.86 -36.97
C LEU A 181 -14.81 15.22 -37.07
N PRO A 182 -15.48 15.55 -38.20
CA PRO A 182 -16.21 16.79 -38.31
C PRO A 182 -17.20 16.86 -37.16
N GLY A 183 -17.21 17.99 -36.45
CA GLY A 183 -18.27 18.28 -35.50
C GLY A 183 -19.63 18.05 -36.15
N PRO A 184 -20.63 17.54 -35.40
CA PRO A 184 -21.93 17.25 -35.97
C PRO A 184 -22.55 18.54 -36.50
N GLN A 185 -22.62 18.65 -37.83
CA GLN A 185 -23.48 19.62 -38.51
C GLN A 185 -24.95 19.22 -38.26
N PRO A 186 -25.86 20.19 -38.11
CA PRO A 186 -27.19 19.98 -37.57
C PRO A 186 -28.10 19.30 -38.61
N GLY A 187 -28.39 18.03 -38.40
CA GLY A 187 -29.33 17.25 -39.20
C GLY A 187 -30.48 16.74 -38.34
N ASN A 188 -31.68 17.25 -38.62
CA ASN A 188 -32.96 16.98 -37.97
C ASN A 188 -33.15 15.54 -37.42
N LEU A 189 -32.99 15.37 -36.11
CA LEU A 189 -33.64 14.30 -35.37
C LEU A 189 -34.30 14.91 -34.13
N THR A 190 -35.60 14.63 -34.03
CA THR A 190 -36.55 15.05 -32.99
C THR A 190 -35.99 14.90 -31.57
N PRO A 191 -36.21 15.89 -30.69
CA PRO A 191 -35.64 15.88 -29.36
C PRO A 191 -36.34 14.83 -28.50
N THR A 192 -35.60 13.79 -28.12
CA THR A 192 -35.99 12.95 -26.98
C THR A 192 -35.22 13.49 -25.80
N THR A 193 -35.96 13.92 -24.79
CA THR A 193 -35.56 14.68 -23.61
C THR A 193 -34.23 14.24 -22.99
N GLU A 194 -33.13 14.88 -23.37
CA GLU A 194 -31.90 14.88 -22.57
C GLU A 194 -32.17 15.70 -21.32
N SER A 195 -32.01 15.04 -20.17
CA SER A 195 -32.03 15.69 -18.87
C SER A 195 -30.83 16.64 -18.81
N GLN A 196 -31.10 17.93 -19.00
CA GLN A 196 -30.14 18.99 -18.74
C GLN A 196 -29.75 18.92 -17.27
N GLU A 197 -28.56 18.39 -16.97
CA GLU A 197 -27.90 18.71 -15.72
C GLU A 197 -27.64 20.23 -15.71
N PRO A 198 -28.16 20.97 -14.71
CA PRO A 198 -27.92 22.40 -14.65
C PRO A 198 -26.42 22.65 -14.45
N LYS A 199 -25.86 23.65 -15.15
CA LYS A 199 -24.53 24.21 -14.86
C LYS A 199 -24.52 24.79 -13.44
N VAL A 200 -24.27 23.93 -12.44
CA VAL A 200 -24.00 24.32 -11.06
C VAL A 200 -22.55 24.81 -11.02
N SER A 201 -22.32 26.06 -10.63
CA SER A 201 -20.96 26.54 -10.32
C SER A 201 -20.35 25.60 -9.26
N PRO A 202 -19.09 25.16 -9.39
CA PRO A 202 -18.53 24.17 -8.46
C PRO A 202 -18.70 24.67 -7.02
N GLN A 203 -19.44 23.90 -6.23
CA GLN A 203 -19.83 24.27 -4.88
C GLN A 203 -18.61 24.10 -3.97
N LEU A 204 -18.26 25.14 -3.21
CA LEU A 204 -17.23 25.04 -2.18
C LEU A 204 -17.73 24.11 -1.06
N CYS A 205 -16.83 23.31 -0.50
CA CYS A 205 -17.11 22.34 0.56
C CYS A 205 -17.68 22.98 1.83
N ASP A 206 -17.27 24.23 2.08
CA ASP A 206 -17.74 25.09 3.15
C ASP A 206 -18.18 26.45 2.56
N PRO A 207 -19.44 26.88 2.78
CA PRO A 207 -19.95 28.12 2.22
C PRO A 207 -19.25 29.38 2.75
N ARG A 208 -18.65 29.35 3.96
CA ARG A 208 -17.91 30.48 4.55
C ARG A 208 -16.69 30.87 3.73
N LEU A 209 -16.12 29.94 2.96
CA LEU A 209 -14.99 30.21 2.07
C LEU A 209 -15.30 31.26 0.99
N ARG A 210 -16.59 31.55 0.72
CA ARG A 210 -16.98 32.66 -0.17
C ARG A 210 -16.61 34.04 0.38
N GLU A 211 -16.43 34.15 1.69
CA GLU A 211 -16.08 35.39 2.39
C GLU A 211 -14.56 35.55 2.55
N LEU A 212 -13.76 34.63 1.98
CA LEU A 212 -12.31 34.65 2.11
C LEU A 212 -11.71 35.95 1.56
N ASN A 213 -10.93 36.63 2.40
CA ASN A 213 -10.04 37.71 1.99
C ASN A 213 -8.58 37.22 2.07
N ILE A 214 -8.06 36.67 0.98
CA ILE A 214 -6.75 36.00 0.99
C ILE A 214 -5.59 36.97 1.25
N ARG A 215 -5.77 38.25 0.95
CA ARG A 215 -4.76 39.31 1.16
C ARG A 215 -4.40 39.55 2.63
N LEU A 216 -5.21 39.06 3.56
CA LEU A 216 -4.86 39.07 4.99
C LEU A 216 -3.74 38.07 5.32
N TRP A 217 -3.58 37.04 4.49
CA TRP A 217 -2.76 35.88 4.78
C TRP A 217 -1.53 35.74 3.88
N THR A 218 -1.59 36.26 2.65
CA THR A 218 -0.49 36.15 1.68
C THR A 218 -0.21 37.48 0.96
N ASN A 219 1.07 37.69 0.63
CA ASN A 219 1.51 38.75 -0.27
C ASN A 219 1.51 38.31 -1.75
N VAL A 220 1.25 37.03 -2.03
CA VAL A 220 1.17 36.52 -3.40
C VAL A 220 -0.12 37.02 -4.05
N ASN A 221 -0.03 37.50 -5.29
CA ASN A 221 -1.19 38.02 -6.00
C ASN A 221 -2.10 36.86 -6.48
N ILE A 222 -3.08 36.52 -5.65
CA ILE A 222 -4.05 35.44 -5.89
C ILE A 222 -5.45 36.00 -5.71
N ASP A 223 -6.36 35.56 -6.57
CA ASP A 223 -7.78 35.85 -6.43
C ASP A 223 -8.42 35.11 -5.24
N ASN A 224 -9.30 35.79 -4.51
CA ASN A 224 -9.97 35.22 -3.32
C ASN A 224 -10.72 33.94 -3.64
N TYR A 225 -11.44 33.91 -4.76
CA TYR A 225 -12.24 32.75 -5.14
C TYR A 225 -11.36 31.59 -5.61
N MET A 226 -10.24 31.87 -6.29
CA MET A 226 -9.26 30.83 -6.63
C MET A 226 -8.61 30.21 -5.37
N ALA A 227 -8.22 31.03 -4.40
CA ALA A 227 -7.69 30.52 -3.13
C ALA A 227 -8.73 29.67 -2.38
N ALA A 228 -9.99 30.13 -2.33
CA ALA A 228 -11.09 29.39 -1.73
C ALA A 228 -11.32 28.03 -2.41
N LYS A 229 -11.26 27.97 -3.75
CA LYS A 229 -11.36 26.72 -4.52
C LYS A 229 -10.23 25.74 -4.19
N CYS A 230 -9.00 26.22 -4.12
CA CYS A 230 -7.85 25.35 -3.81
C CYS A 230 -7.95 24.81 -2.37
N ILE A 231 -8.33 25.64 -1.40
CA ILE A 231 -8.56 25.22 -0.01
C ILE A 231 -9.71 24.20 0.05
N SER A 232 -10.83 24.46 -0.65
CA SER A 232 -11.95 23.51 -0.74
C SER A 232 -11.50 22.16 -1.29
N LEU A 233 -10.74 22.17 -2.39
CA LEU A 233 -10.21 20.94 -2.98
C LEU A 233 -9.40 20.16 -1.95
N TYR A 234 -8.45 20.80 -1.26
CA TYR A 234 -7.66 20.13 -0.22
C TYR A 234 -8.53 19.54 0.91
N LEU A 235 -9.49 20.32 1.41
CA LEU A 235 -10.38 19.91 2.50
C LEU A 235 -11.21 18.68 2.12
N GLU A 236 -11.68 18.60 0.88
CA GLU A 236 -12.43 17.46 0.37
C GLU A 236 -11.54 16.27 0.02
N THR A 237 -10.32 16.52 -0.48
CA THR A 237 -9.50 15.46 -1.07
C THR A 237 -8.55 14.81 -0.08
N ASP A 238 -7.63 15.61 0.46
CA ASP A 238 -6.44 15.13 1.16
C ASP A 238 -6.56 15.32 2.67
N HIS A 239 -7.33 16.31 3.13
CA HIS A 239 -7.56 16.52 4.56
C HIS A 239 -8.16 15.31 5.29
N PRO A 240 -9.12 14.54 4.73
CA PRO A 240 -9.66 13.34 5.40
C PRO A 240 -8.60 12.25 5.64
N LEU A 241 -7.47 12.32 4.94
CA LEU A 241 -6.34 11.39 5.02
C LEU A 241 -5.22 11.94 5.91
N LEU A 242 -4.95 13.25 5.83
CA LEU A 242 -3.79 13.89 6.44
C LEU A 242 -4.10 14.57 7.78
N GLY A 243 -5.23 15.27 7.90
CA GLY A 243 -5.71 15.89 9.16
C GLY A 243 -4.71 16.75 9.93
N HIS A 244 -3.84 17.51 9.26
CA HIS A 244 -2.79 18.33 9.92
C HIS A 244 -3.30 19.46 10.83
N PHE A 245 -4.59 19.79 10.77
CA PHE A 245 -5.22 20.84 11.56
C PHE A 245 -6.71 20.56 11.75
N ASP A 246 -7.37 21.23 12.68
CA ASP A 246 -8.83 21.14 12.81
C ASP A 246 -9.49 21.98 11.70
N PRO A 247 -10.30 21.38 10.80
CA PRO A 247 -10.82 22.07 9.63
C PRO A 247 -11.85 23.16 9.99
N GLU A 248 -12.63 22.97 11.05
CA GLU A 248 -13.66 23.92 11.46
C GLU A 248 -13.04 25.16 12.10
N LEU A 249 -12.07 24.95 13.01
CA LEU A 249 -11.32 26.04 13.63
C LEU A 249 -10.47 26.79 12.60
N PHE A 250 -9.83 26.06 11.67
CA PHE A 250 -9.04 26.67 10.60
C PHE A 250 -9.90 27.58 9.72
N VAL A 251 -11.03 27.09 9.20
CA VAL A 251 -11.91 27.90 8.32
C VAL A 251 -12.49 29.09 9.09
N SER A 252 -12.95 28.89 10.33
CA SER A 252 -13.45 30.00 11.16
C SER A 252 -12.42 31.11 11.33
N HIS A 253 -11.17 30.74 11.65
CA HIS A 253 -10.09 31.70 11.89
C HIS A 253 -9.56 32.32 10.60
N LEU A 254 -9.51 31.56 9.51
CA LEU A 254 -9.15 32.02 8.18
C LEU A 254 -10.08 33.16 7.69
N ILE A 255 -11.39 33.00 7.88
CA ILE A 255 -12.39 33.99 7.42
C ILE A 255 -12.45 35.20 8.36
N SER A 256 -12.36 34.99 9.67
CA SER A 256 -12.42 36.06 10.66
C SER A 256 -11.11 36.85 10.84
N GLY A 257 -10.00 36.40 10.26
CA GLY A 257 -8.69 37.04 10.40
C GLY A 257 -8.02 36.78 11.75
N GLN A 258 -8.42 35.73 12.47
CA GLN A 258 -7.87 35.39 13.79
C GLN A 258 -6.67 34.46 13.67
N VAL A 259 -5.64 34.69 14.49
CA VAL A 259 -4.35 33.99 14.36
C VAL A 259 -4.16 32.79 15.30
N GLU A 260 -5.17 32.45 16.10
CA GLU A 260 -5.05 31.40 17.12
C GLU A 260 -5.03 29.98 16.54
N PHE A 261 -5.80 29.68 15.49
CA PHE A 261 -5.78 28.38 14.80
C PHE A 261 -5.47 28.50 13.29
N CYS A 262 -5.04 29.68 12.86
CA CYS A 262 -4.66 29.98 11.48
C CYS A 262 -3.44 30.92 11.50
N SER A 263 -2.50 30.76 10.59
CA SER A 263 -1.36 31.68 10.46
C SER A 263 -1.03 31.92 9.00
N SER A 264 -0.40 33.05 8.68
CA SER A 264 0.06 33.32 7.30
C SER A 264 0.97 32.22 6.79
N LEU A 265 1.88 31.70 7.63
CA LEU A 265 2.75 30.60 7.24
C LEU A 265 1.94 29.34 6.88
N LEU A 266 1.00 28.93 7.74
CA LEU A 266 0.14 27.78 7.50
C LEU A 266 -0.68 27.94 6.22
N VAL A 267 -1.27 29.11 5.99
CA VAL A 267 -2.06 29.38 4.78
C VAL A 267 -1.20 29.31 3.52
N ASN A 268 -0.02 29.92 3.51
CA ASN A 268 0.86 29.87 2.33
C ASN A 268 1.41 28.47 2.06
N ALA A 269 1.77 27.72 3.11
CA ALA A 269 2.23 26.33 2.98
C ALA A 269 1.09 25.42 2.48
N LEU A 270 -0.11 25.55 3.03
CA LEU A 270 -1.30 24.84 2.55
C LEU A 270 -1.60 25.17 1.09
N LEU A 271 -1.61 26.46 0.72
CA LEU A 271 -1.85 26.88 -0.66
C LEU A 271 -0.77 26.39 -1.61
N TYR A 272 0.49 26.32 -1.17
CA TYR A 272 1.56 25.73 -1.96
C TYR A 272 1.28 24.26 -2.33
N TRP A 273 0.74 23.47 -1.40
CA TRP A 273 0.27 22.11 -1.69
C TRP A 273 -0.99 22.09 -2.56
N ALA A 274 -1.99 22.90 -2.18
CA ALA A 274 -3.30 22.91 -2.83
C ALA A 274 -3.25 23.40 -4.28
N PHE A 275 -2.40 24.37 -4.61
CA PHE A 275 -2.20 24.84 -5.99
C PHE A 275 -1.48 23.79 -6.85
N GLN A 276 -0.56 22.98 -6.29
CA GLN A 276 0.03 21.85 -7.02
C GLN A 276 -1.02 20.79 -7.36
N MET A 277 -1.91 20.46 -6.42
CA MET A 277 -3.06 19.59 -6.72
C MET A 277 -3.95 20.22 -7.80
N TYR A 278 -4.30 21.50 -7.63
CA TYR A 278 -5.22 22.17 -8.53
C TYR A 278 -4.68 22.32 -9.96
N SER A 279 -3.35 22.38 -10.16
CA SER A 279 -2.76 22.44 -11.50
C SER A 279 -3.06 21.21 -12.37
N GLY A 280 -3.39 20.06 -11.76
CA GLY A 280 -3.87 18.88 -12.47
C GLY A 280 -5.28 19.04 -13.04
N ILE A 281 -6.07 19.97 -12.49
CA ILE A 281 -7.40 20.37 -12.95
C ILE A 281 -7.30 21.57 -13.90
N ASP A 282 -6.55 22.60 -13.49
CA ASP A 282 -6.36 23.86 -14.21
C ASP A 282 -4.87 24.23 -14.28
N PRO A 283 -4.17 23.89 -15.38
CA PRO A 283 -2.74 24.13 -15.55
C PRO A 283 -2.34 25.61 -15.48
N GLU A 284 -3.26 26.55 -15.71
CA GLU A 284 -2.95 27.99 -15.67
C GLU A 284 -2.56 28.48 -14.27
N THR A 285 -2.87 27.69 -13.24
CA THR A 285 -2.57 27.98 -11.83
C THR A 285 -1.14 27.61 -11.39
N GLU A 286 -0.35 26.98 -12.27
CA GLU A 286 1.01 26.52 -11.95
C GLU A 286 1.94 27.68 -11.57
N GLY A 287 1.82 28.83 -12.23
CA GLY A 287 2.71 29.99 -12.03
C GLY A 287 2.71 30.52 -10.59
N GLN A 288 1.58 30.42 -9.88
CA GLN A 288 1.43 30.86 -8.50
C GLN A 288 2.13 29.93 -7.50
N THR A 289 2.28 28.64 -7.82
CA THR A 289 2.87 27.62 -6.93
C THR A 289 4.27 28.00 -6.46
N THR A 290 5.13 28.46 -7.37
CA THR A 290 6.51 28.86 -7.04
C THR A 290 6.53 30.09 -6.12
N SER A 291 5.61 31.02 -6.35
CA SER A 291 5.49 32.24 -5.52
C SER A 291 4.98 31.92 -4.12
N LEU A 292 4.00 31.01 -4.00
CA LEU A 292 3.49 30.50 -2.73
C LEU A 292 4.56 29.74 -1.94
N CYS A 293 5.36 28.91 -2.62
CA CYS A 293 6.50 28.24 -2.01
C CYS A 293 7.50 29.25 -1.43
N ALA A 294 7.91 30.24 -2.23
CA ALA A 294 8.85 31.27 -1.80
C ALA A 294 8.32 32.10 -0.62
N GLU A 295 7.03 32.45 -0.62
CA GLU A 295 6.42 33.19 0.49
C GLU A 295 6.31 32.33 1.75
N ALA A 296 5.97 31.04 1.63
CA ALA A 296 5.97 30.10 2.75
C ALA A 296 7.38 29.93 3.34
N GLU A 297 8.43 29.79 2.52
CA GLU A 297 9.82 29.74 3.01
C GLU A 297 10.26 31.04 3.69
N ARG A 298 9.84 32.20 3.17
CA ARG A 298 10.13 33.50 3.80
C ARG A 298 9.50 33.60 5.19
N LEU A 299 8.22 33.22 5.30
CA LEU A 299 7.49 33.20 6.58
C LEU A 299 8.06 32.15 7.55
N TRP A 300 8.45 30.98 7.05
CA TRP A 300 9.11 29.93 7.82
C TRP A 300 10.38 30.44 8.49
N ASN A 301 11.26 31.08 7.72
CA ASN A 301 12.51 31.64 8.25
C ASN A 301 12.26 32.73 9.30
N GLN A 302 11.21 33.53 9.13
CA GLN A 302 10.79 34.54 10.10
C GLN A 302 10.31 33.88 11.41
N GLU A 303 9.46 32.86 11.35
CA GLU A 303 8.99 32.15 12.55
C GLU A 303 10.13 31.39 13.26
N ARG A 304 11.02 30.72 12.51
CA ARG A 304 12.18 30.03 13.08
C ARG A 304 13.12 30.98 13.82
N SER A 305 13.28 32.22 13.35
CA SER A 305 14.08 33.24 14.05
C SER A 305 13.53 33.60 15.43
N SER A 306 12.22 33.42 15.64
CA SER A 306 11.56 33.69 16.92
C SER A 306 11.68 32.52 17.92
N ASN A 307 12.16 31.36 17.47
CA ASN A 307 12.36 30.14 18.25
C ASN A 307 11.12 29.70 19.07
N ARG A 308 9.92 29.91 18.53
CA ARG A 308 8.65 29.49 19.13
C ARG A 308 8.08 28.30 18.36
N ASP A 309 7.87 27.19 19.06
CA ASP A 309 7.15 26.04 18.52
C ASP A 309 5.63 26.27 18.64
N SER A 310 4.89 25.93 17.60
CA SER A 310 3.42 26.01 17.58
C SER A 310 2.84 24.90 16.71
N ILE A 311 1.57 24.54 16.93
CA ILE A 311 0.90 23.50 16.13
C ILE A 311 0.74 23.93 14.67
N GLN A 312 0.59 25.23 14.41
CA GLN A 312 0.42 25.82 13.09
C GLN A 312 1.75 25.80 12.32
N THR A 313 2.86 26.16 12.98
CA THR A 313 4.21 26.08 12.40
C THR A 313 4.57 24.63 12.09
N MET A 314 4.23 23.70 13.00
CA MET A 314 4.43 22.26 12.79
C MET A 314 3.63 21.75 11.58
N ALA A 315 2.34 22.07 11.48
CA ALA A 315 1.50 21.72 10.33
C ALA A 315 2.00 22.36 9.02
N ALA A 316 2.49 23.60 9.07
CA ALA A 316 3.06 24.28 7.91
C ALA A 316 4.35 23.61 7.41
N ALA A 317 5.19 23.12 8.33
CA ALA A 317 6.36 22.32 7.99
C ALA A 317 5.95 21.07 7.17
N GLU A 318 4.87 20.41 7.56
CA GLU A 318 4.38 19.24 6.81
C GLU A 318 3.88 19.59 5.42
N PHE A 319 3.19 20.71 5.23
CA PHE A 319 2.79 21.14 3.89
C PHE A 319 3.99 21.54 3.01
N LEU A 320 5.03 22.15 3.59
CA LEU A 320 6.29 22.41 2.88
C LEU A 320 6.97 21.10 2.48
N SER A 321 7.00 20.12 3.38
CA SER A 321 7.51 18.77 3.14
C SER A 321 6.77 18.09 1.98
N LEU A 322 5.44 18.05 2.04
CA LEU A 322 4.56 17.53 1.00
C LEU A 322 4.77 18.24 -0.34
N GLY A 323 4.79 19.57 -0.36
CA GLY A 323 5.00 20.28 -1.61
C GLY A 323 6.37 19.97 -2.24
N TYR A 324 7.42 19.78 -1.44
CA TYR A 324 8.73 19.36 -1.96
C TYR A 324 8.79 17.89 -2.39
N LEU A 325 8.00 17.01 -1.77
CA LEU A 325 7.75 15.66 -2.28
C LEU A 325 7.17 15.72 -3.70
N GLY A 326 6.15 16.54 -3.92
CA GLY A 326 5.52 16.72 -5.23
C GLY A 326 6.50 17.15 -6.33
N GLN A 327 7.45 18.02 -5.99
CA GLN A 327 8.52 18.49 -6.89
C GLN A 327 9.69 17.50 -7.06
N GLY A 328 9.71 16.38 -6.33
CA GLY A 328 10.83 15.44 -6.31
C GLY A 328 12.12 16.09 -5.79
N ARG A 329 12.02 16.95 -4.77
CA ARG A 329 13.15 17.62 -4.12
C ARG A 329 13.34 17.08 -2.70
N ASP A 330 13.62 15.79 -2.60
CA ASP A 330 13.52 15.04 -1.35
C ASP A 330 14.42 15.58 -0.24
N HIS A 331 15.60 16.09 -0.58
CA HIS A 331 16.47 16.73 0.40
C HIS A 331 15.80 17.89 1.17
N LYS A 332 14.93 18.68 0.52
CA LYS A 332 14.15 19.73 1.20
C LYS A 332 12.97 19.14 1.94
N MET A 333 12.28 18.16 1.35
CA MET A 333 11.20 17.42 2.00
C MET A 333 11.66 16.85 3.35
N LEU A 334 12.80 16.15 3.39
CA LEU A 334 13.37 15.55 4.60
C LEU A 334 13.71 16.59 5.67
N VAL A 335 14.15 17.80 5.28
CA VAL A 335 14.42 18.90 6.22
C VAL A 335 13.13 19.32 6.93
N TYR A 336 12.08 19.64 6.19
CA TYR A 336 10.82 20.09 6.79
C TYR A 336 10.13 18.98 7.59
N LEU A 337 10.16 17.73 7.10
CA LEU A 337 9.65 16.57 7.82
C LEU A 337 10.38 16.35 9.16
N SER A 338 11.72 16.49 9.17
CA SER A 338 12.51 16.40 10.41
C SER A 338 12.19 17.54 11.36
N GLU A 339 12.05 18.78 10.87
CA GLU A 339 11.70 19.93 11.71
C GLU A 339 10.29 19.79 12.31
N ALA A 340 9.31 19.29 11.54
CA ALA A 340 7.97 18.98 12.03
C ALA A 340 8.00 17.91 13.13
N THR A 341 8.75 16.84 12.89
CA THR A 341 8.96 15.75 13.85
C THR A 341 9.56 16.26 15.16
N ASP A 342 10.67 16.99 15.07
CA ASP A 342 11.38 17.51 16.23
C ASP A 342 10.53 18.55 16.99
N MET A 343 9.75 19.36 16.28
CA MET A 343 8.81 20.31 16.88
C MET A 343 7.69 19.60 17.64
N GLY A 344 7.08 18.56 17.07
CA GLY A 344 6.04 17.78 17.75
C GLY A 344 6.53 17.07 19.01
N ILE A 345 7.78 16.59 18.99
CA ILE A 345 8.44 16.02 20.18
C ILE A 345 8.66 17.08 21.25
N ARG A 346 9.16 18.29 20.90
CA ARG A 346 9.37 19.39 21.85
C ARG A 346 8.06 19.91 22.44
N LEU A 347 6.98 19.92 21.65
CA LEU A 347 5.63 20.24 22.09
C LEU A 347 5.00 19.14 22.96
N GLY A 348 5.64 17.97 23.09
CA GLY A 348 5.17 16.84 23.88
C GLY A 348 3.97 16.11 23.27
N LEU A 349 3.72 16.28 21.96
CA LEU A 349 2.54 15.74 21.29
C LEU A 349 2.67 14.24 21.00
N PHE A 350 3.88 13.79 20.67
CA PHE A 350 4.23 12.39 20.38
C PHE A 350 5.74 12.14 20.62
N GLY A 351 6.19 10.89 20.51
CA GLY A 351 7.60 10.53 20.66
C GLY A 351 8.13 10.54 22.10
N VAL A 352 7.28 10.84 23.09
CA VAL A 352 7.60 10.90 24.52
C VAL A 352 6.83 9.78 25.25
N LYS A 353 7.48 9.10 26.21
CA LYS A 353 6.81 8.11 27.07
C LYS A 353 5.87 8.83 28.04
N SER A 354 4.66 8.30 28.21
CA SER A 354 3.68 8.81 29.17
C SER A 354 4.33 8.99 30.55
N GLN A 355 4.50 10.24 30.97
CA GLN A 355 4.81 10.57 32.35
C GLN A 355 3.51 11.02 33.01
N PRO A 356 3.22 10.56 34.24
CA PRO A 356 2.13 11.12 35.03
C PRO A 356 2.50 12.55 35.45
N SER A 357 2.39 13.48 34.51
CA SER A 357 2.47 14.91 34.75
C SER A 357 1.09 15.38 35.19
N PRO A 358 0.96 16.14 36.29
CA PRO A 358 -0.29 16.77 36.65
C PRO A 358 -0.65 17.86 35.61
N ASP A 359 -1.89 17.82 35.12
CA ASP A 359 -2.75 18.98 34.86
C ASP A 359 -2.33 20.13 33.91
N LYS A 360 -1.36 19.97 32.99
CA LYS A 360 -1.12 21.03 31.98
C LYS A 360 -2.13 21.04 30.83
N ASP A 361 -2.67 19.89 30.44
CA ASP A 361 -3.63 19.81 29.33
C ASP A 361 -5.09 20.07 29.78
N SER A 362 -5.39 19.98 31.08
CA SER A 362 -6.72 20.27 31.64
C SER A 362 -7.05 21.76 31.72
N GLU A 363 -6.04 22.65 31.62
CA GLU A 363 -6.20 24.10 31.56
C GLU A 363 -6.56 24.62 30.14
N LEU A 364 -6.44 23.78 29.10
CA LEU A 364 -6.72 24.16 27.72
C LEU A 364 -8.22 24.16 27.41
N SER A 365 -8.66 25.07 26.54
CA SER A 365 -10.04 25.04 26.01
C SER A 365 -10.26 23.76 25.20
N ALA A 366 -11.52 23.32 25.09
CA ALA A 366 -11.89 22.15 24.28
C ALA A 366 -11.46 22.32 22.80
N GLU A 367 -11.55 23.55 22.27
CA GLU A 367 -11.10 23.90 20.92
C GLU A 367 -9.58 23.73 20.78
N ALA A 368 -8.81 24.23 21.75
CA ALA A 368 -7.36 24.07 21.76
C ALA A 368 -6.92 22.60 21.89
N GLN A 369 -7.66 21.80 22.67
CA GLN A 369 -7.43 20.35 22.77
C GLN A 369 -7.71 19.66 21.44
N GLY A 370 -8.82 19.98 20.77
CA GLY A 370 -9.17 19.45 19.44
C GLY A 370 -8.11 19.79 18.38
N ALA A 371 -7.71 21.06 18.31
CA ALA A 371 -6.67 21.51 17.39
C ALA A 371 -5.32 20.81 17.64
N ARG A 372 -4.93 20.61 18.91
CA ARG A 372 -3.74 19.82 19.27
C ARG A 372 -3.88 18.36 18.87
N GLY A 373 -5.06 17.77 19.04
CA GLY A 373 -5.38 16.41 18.60
C GLY A 373 -5.13 16.21 17.11
N TYR A 374 -5.73 17.06 16.26
CA TYR A 374 -5.51 17.02 14.82
C TYR A 374 -4.03 17.18 14.45
N ALA A 375 -3.39 18.24 14.93
CA ALA A 375 -1.99 18.50 14.60
C ALA A 375 -1.06 17.36 15.03
N ALA A 376 -1.25 16.79 16.23
CA ALA A 376 -0.44 15.68 16.71
C ALA A 376 -0.62 14.41 15.88
N TRP A 377 -1.87 14.01 15.65
CA TRP A 377 -2.18 12.78 14.92
C TRP A 377 -1.89 12.90 13.43
N GLY A 378 -2.19 14.05 12.80
CA GLY A 378 -1.93 14.26 11.38
C GLY A 378 -0.45 14.19 11.04
N VAL A 379 0.36 14.92 11.81
CA VAL A 379 1.83 14.91 11.68
C VAL A 379 2.39 13.51 11.95
N PHE A 380 1.96 12.84 13.04
CA PHE A 380 2.42 11.48 13.34
C PHE A 380 2.07 10.47 12.24
N ASN A 381 0.84 10.51 11.73
CA ASN A 381 0.37 9.62 10.67
C ASN A 381 1.25 9.77 9.42
N TRP A 382 1.52 11.02 9.03
CA TRP A 382 2.36 11.32 7.88
C TRP A 382 3.81 10.87 8.06
N ILE A 383 4.45 11.19 9.20
CA ILE A 383 5.82 10.74 9.48
C ILE A 383 5.90 9.21 9.48
N THR A 384 4.88 8.52 9.99
CA THR A 384 4.81 7.05 10.00
C THR A 384 4.72 6.50 8.58
N LEU A 385 3.81 7.04 7.75
CA LEU A 385 3.69 6.68 6.34
C LEU A 385 5.02 6.90 5.58
N MET A 386 5.66 8.05 5.76
CA MET A 386 6.95 8.34 5.14
C MET A 386 8.04 7.39 5.64
N SER A 387 8.10 7.10 6.94
CA SER A 387 9.11 6.20 7.51
C SER A 387 9.01 4.77 6.96
N LEU A 388 7.79 4.31 6.65
CA LEU A 388 7.53 3.00 6.06
C LEU A 388 7.85 2.96 4.57
N PHE A 389 7.48 3.99 3.82
CA PHE A 389 7.61 3.97 2.36
C PHE A 389 8.97 4.45 1.85
N TYR A 390 9.49 5.55 2.40
CA TYR A 390 10.64 6.26 1.82
C TYR A 390 11.98 5.55 2.05
N HIS A 391 12.05 4.72 3.10
CA HIS A 391 13.23 3.92 3.48
C HIS A 391 14.56 4.70 3.55
N GLN A 392 14.53 6.00 3.82
CA GLN A 392 15.73 6.83 3.92
C GLN A 392 16.40 6.67 5.29
N PRO A 393 17.73 6.48 5.37
CA PRO A 393 18.46 6.27 6.63
C PRO A 393 18.30 7.39 7.66
N GLU A 394 18.14 8.63 7.20
CA GLU A 394 18.04 9.83 8.05
C GLU A 394 16.62 10.05 8.61
N LEU A 395 15.61 9.40 8.05
CA LEU A 395 14.22 9.58 8.44
C LEU A 395 13.94 8.83 9.74
N LYS A 396 13.64 9.59 10.81
CA LYS A 396 13.36 9.03 12.13
C LYS A 396 11.86 8.96 12.38
N CYS A 397 11.35 7.75 12.56
CA CYS A 397 10.00 7.55 13.06
C CYS A 397 9.94 7.93 14.57
N PRO A 398 8.87 8.60 15.05
CA PRO A 398 8.66 8.86 16.47
C PRO A 398 8.68 7.56 17.28
N GLN A 399 9.24 7.60 18.50
CA GLN A 399 9.34 6.39 19.33
C GLN A 399 7.98 5.91 19.87
N HIS A 400 7.05 6.85 20.05
CA HIS A 400 5.74 6.60 20.63
C HIS A 400 4.67 7.38 19.86
N PRO A 401 3.46 6.81 19.66
CA PRO A 401 2.34 7.52 19.06
C PRO A 401 1.87 8.68 19.94
N PRO A 402 1.03 9.59 19.39
CA PRO A 402 0.43 10.65 20.16
C PRO A 402 -0.34 10.13 21.37
N GLN A 403 -0.25 10.86 22.48
CA GLN A 403 -0.98 10.54 23.72
C GLN A 403 -2.22 11.43 23.88
N VAL A 404 -2.38 12.42 23.02
CA VAL A 404 -3.59 13.24 22.96
C VAL A 404 -4.76 12.43 22.39
N PRO A 405 -6.01 12.71 22.81
CA PRO A 405 -7.18 12.02 22.26
C PRO A 405 -7.23 12.10 20.74
N ILE A 406 -7.66 11.01 20.10
CA ILE A 406 -7.97 11.01 18.67
C ILE A 406 -9.17 11.95 18.46
N PRO A 407 -9.13 12.85 17.46
CA PRO A 407 -10.28 13.69 17.13
C PRO A 407 -11.46 12.82 16.65
N GLU A 408 -12.40 12.54 17.55
CA GLU A 408 -13.58 11.71 17.30
C GLU A 408 -14.87 12.51 17.55
N ASN A 409 -15.93 12.16 16.84
CA ASN A 409 -17.27 12.62 17.20
C ASN A 409 -17.68 11.91 18.50
N GLN A 410 -17.94 12.65 19.58
CA GLN A 410 -18.79 12.13 20.66
C GLN A 410 -20.22 11.99 20.11
N GLN A 411 -20.52 10.86 19.48
CA GLN A 411 -21.90 10.41 19.39
C GLN A 411 -22.34 10.07 20.81
N HIS A 412 -23.05 10.98 21.48
CA HIS A 412 -23.80 10.57 22.66
C HIS A 412 -24.69 9.39 22.26
N ASN A 413 -24.47 8.26 22.93
CA ASN A 413 -25.27 7.05 22.82
C ASN A 413 -26.77 7.41 22.75
N ALA A 414 -27.42 7.08 21.63
CA ALA A 414 -28.87 7.16 21.50
C ALA A 414 -29.59 6.02 22.25
N ASP A 415 -29.06 5.61 23.42
CA ASP A 415 -29.56 4.49 24.22
C ASP A 415 -30.08 4.90 25.61
N SER A 416 -30.11 6.19 25.95
CA SER A 416 -30.87 6.64 27.12
C SER A 416 -32.33 6.91 26.74
N VAL A 417 -33.10 5.83 26.66
CA VAL A 417 -34.56 5.88 26.72
C VAL A 417 -34.96 6.45 28.09
N ALA A 418 -35.43 7.69 28.11
CA ALA A 418 -36.22 8.21 29.21
C ALA A 418 -37.49 8.83 28.62
N GLU A 419 -38.61 8.13 28.83
CA GLU A 419 -39.96 8.57 28.51
C GLU A 419 -40.30 9.84 29.29
N GLY A 420 -40.79 10.88 28.59
CA GLY A 420 -41.36 12.07 29.22
C GLY A 420 -42.02 13.01 28.18
N PRO A 421 -43.22 13.58 28.43
CA PRO A 421 -44.00 14.24 27.38
C PRO A 421 -43.52 15.67 27.08
N HIS A 422 -43.60 15.99 25.80
CA HIS A 422 -43.17 17.22 25.13
C HIS A 422 -43.63 18.54 25.78
N THR A 423 -42.69 19.50 25.85
CA THR A 423 -42.99 20.94 25.80
C THR A 423 -41.96 21.61 24.87
N PRO A 424 -42.38 22.39 23.84
CA PRO A 424 -41.44 23.05 22.94
C PRO A 424 -41.19 24.50 23.39
N ALA A 425 -40.09 24.74 24.13
CA ALA A 425 -39.43 26.04 24.22
C ALA A 425 -38.13 25.95 25.05
N SER A 426 -36.97 26.11 24.42
CA SER A 426 -36.06 27.24 24.70
C SER A 426 -34.72 27.09 23.99
N LEU A 427 -34.24 28.23 23.52
CA LEU A 427 -32.92 28.51 22.98
C LEU A 427 -31.81 28.16 23.99
N GLY A 428 -30.79 27.44 23.54
CA GLY A 428 -29.43 27.45 24.13
C GLY A 428 -29.02 26.25 24.98
N SER A 429 -28.28 25.30 24.38
CA SER A 429 -27.17 24.55 24.99
C SER A 429 -26.55 23.60 23.93
N GLN A 430 -25.38 23.91 23.37
CA GLN A 430 -24.05 23.33 23.65
C GLN A 430 -23.67 22.07 22.82
N ASN A 431 -22.67 22.28 21.97
CA ASN A 431 -21.64 21.34 21.47
C ASN A 431 -22.06 19.98 20.89
N VAL A 432 -22.33 19.97 19.58
CA VAL A 432 -22.02 18.80 18.74
C VAL A 432 -21.09 19.30 17.63
N SER A 433 -19.79 19.13 17.83
CA SER A 433 -18.81 19.30 16.75
C SER A 433 -19.03 18.17 15.77
N LEU A 434 -19.89 18.37 14.78
CA LEU A 434 -20.06 17.46 13.67
C LEU A 434 -18.80 17.57 12.81
N LEU A 435 -18.02 16.50 12.67
CA LEU A 435 -16.98 16.45 11.64
C LEU A 435 -17.56 16.92 10.30
N PRO A 436 -16.85 17.76 9.53
CA PRO A 436 -17.34 18.23 8.25
C PRO A 436 -17.82 17.07 7.38
N TRP A 437 -18.97 17.27 6.72
CA TRP A 437 -19.65 16.20 5.97
C TRP A 437 -18.77 15.53 4.91
N TYR A 438 -17.77 16.25 4.39
CA TYR A 438 -16.85 15.80 3.36
C TYR A 438 -15.73 14.87 3.86
N MET A 439 -15.42 14.85 5.16
CA MET A 439 -14.32 14.00 5.69
C MET A 439 -14.79 12.69 6.35
N GLY A 440 -16.08 12.63 6.74
CA GLY A 440 -16.66 11.47 7.40
C GLY A 440 -15.88 11.07 8.66
N GLN A 441 -15.63 9.77 8.85
CA GLN A 441 -14.90 9.22 10.01
C GLN A 441 -13.49 8.73 9.64
N THR A 442 -12.98 9.08 8.47
CA THR A 442 -11.76 8.48 7.89
C THR A 442 -10.53 8.78 8.72
N PHE A 443 -10.32 10.05 9.05
CA PHE A 443 -9.16 10.50 9.80
C PHE A 443 -9.01 9.82 11.18
N PRO A 444 -10.04 9.79 12.06
CA PRO A 444 -9.92 9.08 13.34
C PRO A 444 -9.59 7.58 13.19
N HIS A 445 -10.12 6.91 12.16
CA HIS A 445 -9.79 5.50 11.90
C HIS A 445 -8.35 5.34 11.38
N LEU A 446 -7.85 6.29 10.58
CA LEU A 446 -6.47 6.33 10.15
C LEU A 446 -5.49 6.58 11.31
N CYS A 447 -5.85 7.38 12.30
CA CYS A 447 -5.04 7.56 13.51
C CYS A 447 -4.81 6.21 14.23
N ARG A 448 -5.87 5.42 14.39
CA ARG A 448 -5.78 4.06 14.97
C ARG A 448 -4.97 3.12 14.08
N PHE A 449 -5.21 3.15 12.77
CA PHE A 449 -4.47 2.36 11.77
C PHE A 449 -2.97 2.62 11.85
N TRP A 450 -2.54 3.89 11.79
CA TRP A 450 -1.12 4.24 11.80
C TRP A 450 -0.46 3.92 13.14
N SER A 451 -1.17 4.01 14.26
CA SER A 451 -0.66 3.51 15.55
C SER A 451 -0.39 2.00 15.54
N ILE A 452 -1.23 1.20 14.87
CA ILE A 452 -1.04 -0.26 14.76
C ILE A 452 0.12 -0.59 13.81
N VAL A 453 0.18 0.11 12.67
CA VAL A 453 1.23 -0.09 11.66
C VAL A 453 2.59 0.33 12.20
N HIS A 454 2.66 1.43 12.95
CA HIS A 454 3.86 1.88 13.66
C HIS A 454 4.50 0.80 14.54
N GLU A 455 3.66 -0.03 15.18
CA GLU A 455 4.10 -1.13 16.03
C GLU A 455 4.26 -2.47 15.27
N PHE A 456 4.08 -2.49 13.94
CA PHE A 456 4.18 -3.67 13.07
C PHE A 456 3.24 -4.83 13.47
N LYS A 457 2.07 -4.52 14.03
CA LYS A 457 1.14 -5.51 14.59
C LYS A 457 0.14 -6.03 13.57
N PHE A 458 0.59 -6.95 12.71
CA PHE A 458 -0.25 -7.53 11.64
C PHE A 458 -1.60 -8.09 12.12
N ARG A 459 -1.65 -8.79 13.27
CA ARG A 459 -2.92 -9.34 13.78
C ARG A 459 -3.91 -8.26 14.20
N GLU A 460 -3.42 -7.21 14.85
CA GLU A 460 -4.25 -6.06 15.23
C GLU A 460 -4.69 -5.28 13.98
N LEU A 461 -3.85 -5.26 12.93
CA LEU A 461 -4.20 -4.65 11.65
C LEU A 461 -5.35 -5.38 10.95
N LEU A 462 -5.34 -6.72 10.92
CA LEU A 462 -6.46 -7.52 10.41
C LEU A 462 -7.74 -7.29 11.24
N ALA A 463 -7.61 -7.27 12.58
CA ALA A 463 -8.75 -7.01 13.46
C ALA A 463 -9.33 -5.60 13.26
N TRP A 464 -8.47 -4.59 13.07
CA TRP A 464 -8.87 -3.24 12.72
C TRP A 464 -9.65 -3.20 11.40
N GLY A 465 -9.16 -3.87 10.35
CA GLY A 465 -9.83 -3.93 9.05
C GLY A 465 -11.23 -4.55 9.14
N ASN A 466 -11.38 -5.57 9.98
CA ASN A 466 -12.68 -6.20 10.25
C ASN A 466 -13.64 -5.37 11.10
N GLY A 467 -13.09 -4.49 11.95
CA GLY A 467 -13.85 -3.60 12.81
C GLY A 467 -14.25 -2.29 12.14
N LEU A 468 -13.97 -2.11 10.85
CA LEU A 468 -14.31 -0.87 10.14
C LEU A 468 -15.83 -0.67 10.07
N PRO A 469 -16.32 0.55 10.32
CA PRO A 469 -17.74 0.85 10.16
C PRO A 469 -18.13 0.77 8.69
N THR A 470 -19.41 0.50 8.43
CA THR A 470 -19.96 0.28 7.08
C THR A 470 -19.64 1.40 6.08
N GLN A 471 -19.49 2.64 6.54
CA GLN A 471 -19.17 3.82 5.76
C GLN A 471 -17.73 3.82 5.22
N LEU A 472 -16.82 3.11 5.88
CA LEU A 472 -15.41 2.95 5.49
C LEU A 472 -15.15 1.61 4.79
N THR A 473 -16.19 0.80 4.58
CA THR A 473 -16.10 -0.39 3.73
C THR A 473 -16.13 0.00 2.26
N GLN A 474 -15.47 -0.80 1.41
CA GLN A 474 -15.42 -0.55 -0.03
C GLN A 474 -16.81 -0.80 -0.65
N ARG A 475 -17.43 0.26 -1.19
CA ARG A 475 -18.73 0.24 -1.87
C ARG A 475 -18.67 1.13 -3.11
N ASP A 476 -19.61 0.94 -4.03
CA ASP A 476 -19.65 1.73 -5.27
C ASP A 476 -19.82 3.23 -5.06
N GLN A 477 -20.39 3.65 -3.94
CA GLN A 477 -20.61 5.06 -3.57
C GLN A 477 -19.66 5.54 -2.47
N SER A 478 -18.63 4.77 -2.10
CA SER A 478 -17.68 5.21 -1.08
C SER A 478 -16.92 6.45 -1.56
N PRO A 479 -16.64 7.43 -0.70
CA PRO A 479 -15.77 8.56 -1.04
C PRO A 479 -14.37 8.10 -1.47
N HIS A 480 -13.67 8.91 -2.27
CA HIS A 480 -12.34 8.60 -2.80
C HIS A 480 -11.31 8.31 -1.69
N HIS A 481 -11.36 9.04 -0.57
CA HIS A 481 -10.46 8.86 0.56
C HIS A 481 -10.61 7.48 1.23
N VAL A 482 -11.79 6.83 1.11
CA VAL A 482 -11.97 5.45 1.59
C VAL A 482 -11.18 4.48 0.72
N GLN A 483 -11.12 4.69 -0.59
CA GLN A 483 -10.29 3.86 -1.47
C GLN A 483 -8.80 4.02 -1.16
N ILE A 484 -8.34 5.24 -0.89
CA ILE A 484 -6.95 5.49 -0.51
C ILE A 484 -6.61 4.81 0.82
N LEU A 485 -7.53 4.80 1.79
CA LEU A 485 -7.36 4.04 3.04
C LEU A 485 -7.11 2.54 2.77
N HIS A 486 -7.87 1.92 1.86
CA HIS A 486 -7.66 0.50 1.49
C HIS A 486 -6.36 0.29 0.70
N LEU A 487 -5.97 1.23 -0.16
CA LEU A 487 -4.66 1.21 -0.83
C LEU A 487 -3.51 1.26 0.19
N TRP A 488 -3.60 2.14 1.19
CA TRP A 488 -2.62 2.22 2.28
C TRP A 488 -2.61 0.98 3.16
N PHE A 489 -3.76 0.35 3.39
CA PHE A 489 -3.84 -0.90 4.15
C PHE A 489 -2.98 -2.00 3.53
N HIS A 490 -3.15 -2.27 2.23
CA HIS A 490 -2.35 -3.30 1.57
C HIS A 490 -0.89 -2.88 1.38
N ALA A 491 -0.62 -1.60 1.12
CA ALA A 491 0.75 -1.10 1.06
C ALA A 491 1.50 -1.33 2.39
N ALA A 492 0.85 -1.04 3.53
CA ALA A 492 1.40 -1.29 4.85
C ALA A 492 1.65 -2.79 5.11
N ILE A 493 0.78 -3.69 4.63
CA ILE A 493 1.01 -5.13 4.73
C ILE A 493 2.27 -5.54 3.97
N LEU A 494 2.47 -5.03 2.74
CA LEU A 494 3.68 -5.30 1.97
C LEU A 494 4.94 -4.83 2.72
N ASP A 495 4.88 -3.66 3.36
CA ASP A 495 5.99 -3.13 4.15
C ASP A 495 6.28 -3.98 5.41
N ILE A 496 5.24 -4.39 6.13
CA ILE A 496 5.36 -5.25 7.32
C ILE A 496 6.00 -6.60 6.96
N PHE A 497 5.62 -7.20 5.83
CA PHE A 497 6.12 -8.52 5.42
C PHE A 497 7.41 -8.50 4.60
N ARG A 498 7.85 -7.35 4.07
CA ARG A 498 9.07 -7.27 3.24
C ARG A 498 10.32 -7.91 3.90
N PRO A 499 10.63 -7.67 5.19
CA PRO A 499 11.76 -8.34 5.83
C PRO A 499 11.57 -9.86 5.92
N CYS A 500 10.34 -10.31 6.17
CA CYS A 500 9.99 -11.72 6.31
C CYS A 500 10.15 -12.49 4.99
N ILE A 501 9.83 -11.85 3.85
CA ILE A 501 10.02 -12.44 2.52
C ILE A 501 11.50 -12.70 2.24
N LYS A 502 12.39 -11.79 2.66
CA LYS A 502 13.85 -11.93 2.44
C LYS A 502 14.45 -13.06 3.29
N GLU A 503 13.98 -13.23 4.52
CA GLU A 503 14.55 -14.22 5.44
C GLU A 503 13.88 -15.60 5.34
N SER A 504 12.56 -15.65 5.21
CA SER A 504 11.79 -16.90 5.33
C SER A 504 10.43 -16.84 4.62
N PRO A 505 10.39 -16.72 3.28
CA PRO A 505 9.19 -16.38 2.51
C PRO A 505 8.07 -17.41 2.64
N LYS A 506 8.43 -18.69 2.73
CA LYS A 506 7.51 -19.84 2.83
C LYS A 506 7.28 -20.32 4.26
N SER A 507 7.72 -19.54 5.26
CA SER A 507 7.52 -19.91 6.66
C SER A 507 6.04 -19.88 7.02
N ARG A 508 5.57 -20.88 7.76
CA ARG A 508 4.16 -20.97 8.17
C ARG A 508 3.83 -19.89 9.19
N LEU A 509 2.87 -19.04 8.87
CA LEU A 509 2.30 -18.06 9.79
C LEU A 509 1.28 -18.74 10.70
N ARG A 510 1.55 -18.72 12.01
CA ARG A 510 0.64 -19.29 13.03
C ARG A 510 -0.64 -18.50 13.25
N THR A 511 -0.75 -17.32 12.63
CA THR A 511 -2.00 -16.55 12.59
C THR A 511 -3.09 -17.30 11.84
N PHE A 512 -2.69 -18.17 10.91
CA PHE A 512 -3.57 -18.88 10.01
C PHE A 512 -3.61 -20.38 10.33
N GLY A 513 -4.81 -20.96 10.29
CA GLY A 513 -5.06 -22.39 10.40
C GLY A 513 -4.60 -23.15 9.15
N HIS A 514 -4.77 -22.56 7.97
CA HIS A 514 -4.41 -23.13 6.68
C HIS A 514 -2.88 -23.27 6.53
N MET A 515 -2.43 -24.39 5.97
CA MET A 515 -1.00 -24.68 5.82
C MET A 515 -0.29 -23.75 4.83
N GLY A 516 -1.03 -23.16 3.89
CA GLY A 516 -0.53 -22.21 2.89
C GLY A 516 -0.31 -20.78 3.40
N GLY A 517 -0.69 -20.47 4.64
CA GLY A 517 -0.47 -19.13 5.20
C GLY A 517 1.01 -18.83 5.42
N SER A 518 1.59 -17.99 4.57
CA SER A 518 3.01 -17.61 4.56
C SER A 518 3.18 -16.12 4.25
N PRO A 519 4.32 -15.49 4.59
CA PRO A 519 4.64 -14.11 4.19
C PRO A 519 4.45 -13.85 2.70
N GLU A 520 4.93 -14.77 1.87
CA GLU A 520 4.79 -14.72 0.41
C GLU A 520 3.32 -14.75 -0.01
N ALA A 521 2.52 -15.66 0.54
CA ALA A 521 1.10 -15.79 0.18
C ALA A 521 0.25 -14.58 0.61
N VAL A 522 0.51 -14.00 1.80
CA VAL A 522 -0.17 -12.78 2.26
C VAL A 522 0.18 -11.59 1.37
N SER A 523 1.45 -11.49 0.98
CA SER A 523 1.93 -10.38 0.14
C SER A 523 1.39 -10.50 -1.28
N ALA A 524 1.38 -11.71 -1.86
CA ALA A 524 0.76 -11.97 -3.15
C ALA A 524 -0.73 -11.61 -3.16
N ALA A 525 -1.47 -12.00 -2.12
CA ALA A 525 -2.88 -11.62 -1.98
C ALA A 525 -3.04 -10.08 -1.88
N SER A 526 -2.16 -9.40 -1.12
CA SER A 526 -2.20 -7.93 -1.04
C SER A 526 -1.87 -7.23 -2.36
N VAL A 527 -0.94 -7.76 -3.15
CA VAL A 527 -0.65 -7.24 -4.50
C VAL A 527 -1.87 -7.37 -5.40
N ALA A 528 -2.56 -8.52 -5.39
CA ALA A 528 -3.77 -8.72 -6.18
C ALA A 528 -4.91 -7.75 -5.77
N GLN A 529 -5.07 -7.49 -4.46
CA GLN A 529 -6.02 -6.49 -3.97
C GLN A 529 -5.62 -5.07 -4.42
N LEU A 530 -4.34 -4.71 -4.35
CA LEU A 530 -3.85 -3.41 -4.83
C LEU A 530 -4.09 -3.21 -6.32
N GLU A 531 -3.87 -4.22 -7.16
CA GLU A 531 -4.17 -4.15 -8.60
C GLU A 531 -5.62 -3.78 -8.85
N ARG A 532 -6.55 -4.45 -8.14
CA ARG A 532 -7.98 -4.17 -8.23
C ARG A 532 -8.33 -2.78 -7.71
N LEU A 533 -7.75 -2.37 -6.58
CA LEU A 533 -8.00 -1.07 -5.97
C LEU A 533 -7.48 0.08 -6.84
N ILE A 534 -6.29 -0.05 -7.42
CA ILE A 534 -5.71 0.93 -8.36
C ILE A 534 -6.65 1.11 -9.55
N PHE A 535 -7.12 -0.01 -10.11
CA PHE A 535 -8.05 -0.01 -11.22
C PHE A 535 -9.36 0.72 -10.87
N ASP A 536 -10.01 0.33 -9.77
CA ASP A 536 -11.27 0.94 -9.35
C ASP A 536 -11.09 2.43 -9.01
N TYR A 537 -9.96 2.80 -8.40
CA TYR A 537 -9.66 4.18 -8.04
C TYR A 537 -9.49 5.08 -9.26
N ARG A 538 -8.66 4.66 -10.22
CA ARG A 538 -8.45 5.39 -11.49
C ARG A 538 -9.74 5.49 -12.30
N PHE A 539 -10.60 4.47 -12.24
CA PHE A 539 -11.82 4.42 -13.02
C PHE A 539 -12.94 5.29 -12.44
N LYS A 540 -13.13 5.27 -11.12
CA LYS A 540 -14.29 5.88 -10.46
C LYS A 540 -14.04 7.32 -9.99
N TYR A 541 -12.79 7.70 -9.72
CA TYR A 541 -12.49 8.94 -9.02
C TYR A 541 -11.52 9.83 -9.80
N GLN A 542 -11.97 11.06 -10.07
CA GLN A 542 -11.14 12.08 -10.72
C GLN A 542 -9.92 12.46 -9.88
N SER A 543 -10.00 12.33 -8.55
CA SER A 543 -8.87 12.56 -7.64
C SER A 543 -7.66 11.68 -7.91
N SER A 544 -7.81 10.59 -8.66
CA SER A 544 -6.69 9.79 -9.14
C SER A 544 -5.71 10.56 -10.02
N SER A 545 -6.15 11.63 -10.70
CA SER A 545 -5.28 12.41 -11.58
C SER A 545 -4.52 13.54 -10.88
N TYR A 546 -4.87 13.91 -9.65
CA TYR A 546 -4.29 15.08 -9.00
C TYR A 546 -3.92 14.90 -7.53
N SER A 547 -4.45 13.90 -6.81
CA SER A 547 -3.96 13.58 -5.46
C SER A 547 -2.81 12.58 -5.58
N ILE A 548 -1.63 12.89 -5.04
CA ILE A 548 -0.46 11.99 -5.10
C ILE A 548 -0.52 10.89 -4.04
N LEU A 549 -1.36 10.99 -3.02
CA LEU A 549 -1.32 10.16 -1.80
C LEU A 549 -1.47 8.64 -2.02
N TRP A 550 -1.94 8.21 -3.19
CA TRP A 550 -2.10 6.80 -3.56
C TRP A 550 -0.93 6.23 -4.37
N HIS A 551 0.08 7.04 -4.73
CA HIS A 551 1.14 6.64 -5.65
C HIS A 551 2.00 5.48 -5.14
N MET A 552 2.04 5.23 -3.82
CA MET A 552 2.76 4.08 -3.24
C MET A 552 2.26 2.76 -3.81
N ALA A 553 0.95 2.66 -3.99
CA ALA A 553 0.31 1.45 -4.51
C ALA A 553 0.77 1.17 -5.95
N LEU A 554 0.86 2.21 -6.79
CA LEU A 554 1.40 2.10 -8.15
C LEU A 554 2.83 1.55 -8.12
N LEU A 555 3.68 2.11 -7.26
CA LEU A 555 5.08 1.68 -7.16
C LEU A 555 5.21 0.23 -6.66
N TYR A 556 4.41 -0.15 -5.66
CA TYR A 556 4.47 -1.50 -5.08
C TYR A 556 3.96 -2.58 -6.03
N VAL A 557 2.85 -2.32 -6.73
CA VAL A 557 2.35 -3.24 -7.77
C VAL A 557 3.34 -3.32 -8.94
N ALA A 558 3.86 -2.18 -9.42
CA ALA A 558 4.86 -2.20 -10.48
C ALA A 558 6.11 -3.00 -10.10
N ASN A 559 6.61 -2.85 -8.87
CA ASN A 559 7.73 -3.66 -8.36
C ASN A 559 7.39 -5.15 -8.30
N ALA A 560 6.23 -5.50 -7.74
CA ALA A 560 5.79 -6.90 -7.65
C ALA A 560 5.68 -7.55 -9.04
N ILE A 561 5.18 -6.82 -10.05
CA ILE A 561 5.12 -7.28 -11.44
C ILE A 561 6.53 -7.42 -12.03
N LEU A 562 7.40 -6.45 -11.79
CA LEU A 562 8.76 -6.44 -12.31
C LEU A 562 9.61 -7.61 -11.77
N ASP A 563 9.43 -7.96 -10.50
CA ASP A 563 10.13 -9.07 -9.84
C ASP A 563 9.42 -10.43 -10.01
N GLY A 564 8.11 -10.42 -10.28
CA GLY A 564 7.28 -11.61 -10.42
C GLY A 564 7.45 -12.36 -11.75
N VAL A 565 6.83 -13.54 -11.81
CA VAL A 565 6.73 -14.35 -13.05
C VAL A 565 5.80 -13.64 -14.03
N MET A 566 6.11 -13.71 -15.32
CA MET A 566 5.28 -13.16 -16.40
C MET A 566 4.01 -14.00 -16.54
N ASP A 567 2.87 -13.48 -16.07
CA ASP A 567 1.55 -14.03 -16.40
C ASP A 567 1.06 -13.48 -17.75
N GLU A 568 -0.18 -13.74 -18.19
CA GLU A 568 -0.65 -13.21 -19.48
C GLU A 568 -0.95 -11.69 -19.45
N ASN A 569 -1.11 -11.08 -18.26
CA ASN A 569 -1.60 -9.71 -18.09
C ASN A 569 -0.56 -8.75 -17.49
N TRP A 570 0.63 -9.22 -17.13
CA TRP A 570 1.68 -8.47 -16.42
C TRP A 570 1.97 -7.12 -17.10
N TYR A 571 2.03 -7.11 -18.44
CA TYR A 571 2.35 -5.91 -19.20
C TYR A 571 1.22 -4.87 -19.10
N SER A 572 -0.03 -5.30 -19.21
CA SER A 572 -1.21 -4.43 -19.06
C SER A 572 -1.31 -3.85 -17.64
N CYS A 573 -1.04 -4.67 -16.61
CA CYS A 573 -1.01 -4.22 -15.22
C CYS A 573 0.16 -3.26 -14.95
N LEU A 574 1.33 -3.49 -15.54
CA LEU A 574 2.47 -2.57 -15.43
C LEU A 574 2.17 -1.23 -16.12
N LEU A 575 1.57 -1.26 -17.31
CA LEU A 575 1.12 -0.05 -17.99
C LEU A 575 0.05 0.69 -17.19
N LEU A 576 -0.89 -0.01 -16.57
CA LEU A 576 -1.86 0.60 -15.64
C LEU A 576 -1.15 1.38 -14.52
N CYS A 577 -0.01 0.89 -14.04
CA CYS A 577 0.78 1.59 -13.03
C CYS A 577 1.51 2.81 -13.62
N ILE A 578 2.23 2.62 -14.72
CA ILE A 578 3.03 3.67 -15.40
C ILE A 578 2.14 4.85 -15.84
N TYR A 579 1.00 4.57 -16.48
CA TYR A 579 0.06 5.61 -16.90
C TYR A 579 -0.75 6.19 -15.75
N GLY A 580 -0.72 5.58 -14.55
CA GLY A 580 -1.17 6.24 -13.33
C GLY A 580 -0.32 7.48 -13.04
N TYR A 581 1.01 7.34 -13.16
CA TYR A 581 1.94 8.46 -13.03
C TYR A 581 1.84 9.49 -14.15
N GLU A 582 1.39 9.11 -15.35
CA GLU A 582 1.07 10.09 -16.41
C GLU A 582 0.11 11.16 -15.90
N SER A 583 -1.03 10.71 -15.35
CA SER A 583 -2.10 11.61 -14.91
C SER A 583 -1.63 12.52 -13.78
N LEU A 584 -0.82 11.97 -12.87
CA LEU A 584 -0.21 12.68 -11.76
C LEU A 584 0.89 13.65 -12.21
N GLY A 585 1.58 13.39 -13.32
CA GLY A 585 2.70 14.20 -13.81
C GLY A 585 2.35 15.65 -14.16
N ARG A 586 1.05 15.99 -14.28
CA ARG A 586 0.59 17.38 -14.42
C ARG A 586 0.73 18.19 -13.13
N SER A 587 0.48 17.55 -12.00
CA SER A 587 0.57 18.17 -10.66
C SER A 587 1.92 17.91 -10.00
N TRP A 588 2.56 16.79 -10.33
CA TRP A 588 3.63 16.21 -9.53
C TRP A 588 4.83 15.85 -10.40
N GLN A 589 5.84 16.71 -10.38
CA GLN A 589 7.08 16.51 -11.11
C GLN A 589 7.80 15.20 -10.69
N VAL A 590 7.62 14.73 -9.46
CA VAL A 590 8.18 13.45 -9.00
C VAL A 590 7.65 12.25 -9.81
N ALA A 591 6.43 12.34 -10.36
CA ALA A 591 5.83 11.26 -11.15
C ALA A 591 6.61 10.99 -12.45
N GLU A 592 7.18 12.02 -13.07
CA GLU A 592 8.06 11.89 -14.23
C GLU A 592 9.28 11.02 -13.90
N ALA A 593 9.96 11.35 -12.80
CA ALA A 593 11.17 10.64 -12.39
C ALA A 593 10.85 9.18 -12.02
N ILE A 594 9.75 8.93 -11.30
CA ILE A 594 9.30 7.57 -10.97
C ILE A 594 9.01 6.79 -12.25
N THR A 595 8.36 7.40 -13.22
CA THR A 595 8.07 6.73 -14.50
C THR A 595 9.33 6.33 -15.25
N LYS A 596 10.30 7.26 -15.36
CA LYS A 596 11.61 6.97 -15.98
C LYS A 596 12.34 5.85 -15.24
N ALA A 597 12.30 5.84 -13.91
CA ALA A 597 12.87 4.76 -13.10
C ALA A 597 12.20 3.41 -13.37
N LEU A 598 10.86 3.35 -13.41
CA LEU A 598 10.11 2.13 -13.72
C LEU A 598 10.41 1.58 -15.12
N LEU A 599 10.49 2.46 -16.13
CA LEU A 599 10.86 2.06 -17.50
C LEU A 599 12.30 1.53 -17.56
N SER A 600 13.22 2.15 -16.83
CA SER A 600 14.61 1.69 -16.69
C SER A 600 14.68 0.31 -16.04
N MET A 601 13.90 0.08 -14.98
CA MET A 601 13.78 -1.22 -14.32
C MET A 601 13.15 -2.27 -15.25
N MET A 602 12.14 -1.89 -16.04
CA MET A 602 11.50 -2.76 -17.03
C MET A 602 12.50 -3.27 -18.07
N LEU A 603 13.36 -2.39 -18.61
CA LEU A 603 14.42 -2.77 -19.57
C LEU A 603 15.45 -3.76 -18.98
N ARG A 604 15.71 -3.64 -17.67
CA ARG A 604 16.67 -4.50 -16.94
C ARG A 604 16.07 -5.84 -16.54
N LYS A 605 14.85 -5.83 -16.00
CA LYS A 605 14.22 -7.00 -15.36
C LYS A 605 13.35 -7.80 -16.32
N LYS A 606 12.83 -7.19 -17.38
CA LYS A 606 11.94 -7.84 -18.36
C LYS A 606 12.54 -7.79 -19.76
N ASP A 607 12.08 -8.70 -20.60
CA ASP A 607 12.46 -8.75 -22.00
C ASP A 607 11.54 -7.83 -22.83
N VAL A 608 11.81 -6.53 -22.76
CA VAL A 608 11.04 -5.49 -23.47
C VAL A 608 12.00 -4.70 -24.35
N SER A 609 11.57 -4.41 -25.58
CA SER A 609 12.38 -3.61 -26.49
C SER A 609 12.55 -2.17 -26.00
N SER A 610 13.74 -1.65 -26.21
CA SER A 610 14.09 -0.23 -26.04
C SER A 610 13.12 0.70 -26.76
N ASP A 611 12.67 0.36 -27.97
CA ASP A 611 11.70 1.14 -28.74
C ASP A 611 10.32 1.20 -28.07
N ALA A 612 9.86 0.11 -27.46
CA ALA A 612 8.62 0.13 -26.69
C ALA A 612 8.76 1.06 -25.48
N ALA A 613 9.87 0.97 -24.74
CA ALA A 613 10.12 1.83 -23.57
C ALA A 613 10.26 3.31 -23.95
N ARG A 614 10.97 3.63 -25.04
CA ARG A 614 11.11 5.00 -25.57
C ARG A 614 9.78 5.57 -26.05
N ARG A 615 8.94 4.77 -26.71
CA ARG A 615 7.59 5.19 -27.11
C ARG A 615 6.72 5.54 -25.91
N ILE A 616 6.71 4.69 -24.89
CA ILE A 616 5.98 4.99 -23.65
C ILE A 616 6.49 6.30 -23.06
N LEU A 617 7.81 6.47 -22.94
CA LEU A 617 8.37 7.70 -22.37
C LEU A 617 7.99 8.95 -23.17
N HIS A 618 8.12 8.89 -24.49
CA HIS A 618 7.80 10.00 -25.39
C HIS A 618 6.32 10.41 -25.29
N ASP A 619 5.43 9.45 -25.19
CA ASP A 619 3.99 9.70 -25.09
C ASP A 619 3.60 10.36 -23.78
N LEU A 620 4.35 10.08 -22.72
CA LEU A 620 4.19 10.71 -21.42
C LEU A 620 4.75 12.14 -21.41
N GLU A 621 5.91 12.37 -22.03
CA GLU A 621 6.54 13.70 -22.11
C GLU A 621 5.74 14.69 -22.98
N ASN A 622 5.08 14.21 -24.05
CA ASN A 622 4.31 15.06 -24.97
C ASN A 622 3.00 15.63 -24.40
N LYS A 623 2.56 15.18 -23.22
CA LYS A 623 1.32 15.63 -22.58
C LYS A 623 1.51 16.84 -21.65
N ASN A 624 2.56 17.63 -21.90
CA ASN A 624 2.91 18.87 -21.22
C ASN A 624 3.01 18.71 -19.69
N TRP A 625 4.04 18.02 -19.22
CA TRP A 625 4.45 18.14 -17.82
C TRP A 625 4.93 19.57 -17.56
N ALA A 626 4.17 20.25 -16.70
CA ALA A 626 4.55 21.42 -15.93
C ALA A 626 6.01 21.33 -15.44
N ARG A 627 6.94 22.07 -16.07
CA ARG A 627 8.37 22.04 -15.71
C ARG A 627 8.69 23.19 -14.77
N ILE A 628 8.65 22.90 -13.46
CA ILE A 628 9.28 23.79 -12.48
C ILE A 628 10.81 23.72 -12.68
N PRO A 629 11.51 24.86 -12.90
CA PRO A 629 12.95 24.87 -13.13
C PRO A 629 13.74 24.29 -11.94
N GLY A 630 14.58 23.29 -12.21
CA GLY A 630 15.50 22.68 -11.25
C GLY A 630 15.73 21.19 -11.52
N SER A 631 16.84 20.64 -11.02
CA SER A 631 17.09 19.19 -11.10
C SER A 631 16.19 18.42 -10.14
N ILE A 632 15.49 17.40 -10.62
CA ILE A 632 14.78 16.44 -9.76
C ILE A 632 15.83 15.66 -8.95
N ARG A 633 15.65 15.62 -7.63
CA ARG A 633 16.47 14.87 -6.66
C ARG A 633 15.58 13.94 -5.84
N ALA A 634 14.91 13.03 -6.54
CA ALA A 634 14.01 12.03 -5.98
C ALA A 634 14.84 10.86 -5.43
N THR A 635 15.32 11.01 -4.20
CA THR A 635 16.06 9.99 -3.44
C THR A 635 15.17 8.85 -2.93
N LEU A 636 13.85 8.94 -3.06
CA LEU A 636 12.92 7.83 -2.80
C LEU A 636 13.41 6.52 -3.41
N ILE A 637 13.29 5.41 -2.65
CA ILE A 637 13.61 4.07 -3.15
C ILE A 637 12.55 3.61 -4.16
N ALA A 638 12.98 3.35 -5.41
CA ALA A 638 12.14 2.77 -6.46
C ALA A 638 12.30 1.25 -6.56
N ASP A 639 13.48 0.71 -6.21
CA ASP A 639 13.77 -0.73 -6.20
C ASP A 639 14.07 -1.22 -4.76
N PRO A 640 13.05 -1.69 -4.01
CA PRO A 640 13.22 -2.18 -2.65
C PRO A 640 14.09 -3.44 -2.53
N GLU A 641 14.29 -4.18 -3.63
CA GLU A 641 15.14 -5.37 -3.66
C GLU A 641 16.61 -5.02 -3.82
N LEU A 642 16.93 -3.97 -4.57
CA LEU A 642 18.28 -3.44 -4.68
C LEU A 642 18.71 -2.67 -3.42
N ALA A 643 17.77 -2.00 -2.74
CA ALA A 643 18.07 -1.08 -1.64
C ALA A 643 18.92 -1.64 -0.48
N PRO A 644 18.78 -2.90 -0.01
CA PRO A 644 19.62 -3.44 1.06
C PRO A 644 21.09 -3.61 0.67
N PHE A 645 21.38 -3.70 -0.62
CA PHE A 645 22.72 -3.93 -1.16
C PHE A 645 23.36 -2.62 -1.63
N ASP A 646 22.59 -1.79 -2.35
CA ASP A 646 22.99 -0.46 -2.81
C ASP A 646 21.81 0.53 -2.71
N PRO A 647 21.64 1.18 -1.55
CA PRO A 647 20.56 2.13 -1.35
C PRO A 647 20.58 3.30 -2.34
N ARG A 648 21.77 3.72 -2.80
CA ARG A 648 21.92 4.87 -3.70
C ARG A 648 21.46 4.52 -5.10
N SER A 649 21.86 3.36 -5.61
CA SER A 649 21.43 2.89 -6.94
C SER A 649 19.98 2.42 -6.99
N ALA A 650 19.35 2.17 -5.84
CA ALA A 650 17.94 1.82 -5.73
C ALA A 650 16.98 3.02 -5.78
N THR A 651 17.50 4.24 -5.79
CA THR A 651 16.70 5.48 -5.80
C THR A 651 16.05 5.76 -7.15
N VAL A 652 14.92 6.46 -7.13
CA VAL A 652 14.22 6.95 -8.32
C VAL A 652 15.18 7.78 -9.19
N GLU A 653 15.93 8.71 -8.60
CA GLU A 653 16.86 9.57 -9.35
C GLU A 653 17.94 8.77 -10.11
N CYS A 654 18.53 7.75 -9.47
CA CYS A 654 19.60 6.98 -10.08
C CYS A 654 19.05 6.07 -11.18
N LEU A 655 17.95 5.38 -10.92
CA LEU A 655 17.31 4.48 -11.89
C LEU A 655 16.78 5.25 -13.10
N ALA A 656 16.22 6.45 -12.89
CA ALA A 656 15.78 7.32 -13.97
C ALA A 656 16.96 7.79 -14.83
N ALA A 657 18.10 8.15 -14.23
CA ALA A 657 19.30 8.56 -14.96
C ALA A 657 19.90 7.42 -15.81
N GLN A 658 19.74 6.16 -15.38
CA GLN A 658 20.21 4.97 -16.10
C GLN A 658 19.34 4.58 -17.30
N PHE A 659 18.19 5.23 -17.53
CA PHE A 659 17.24 4.82 -18.57
C PHE A 659 17.89 4.72 -19.96
N GLN A 660 18.62 5.77 -20.39
CA GLN A 660 19.22 5.79 -21.73
C GLN A 660 20.33 4.75 -21.89
N GLU A 661 21.14 4.55 -20.86
CA GLU A 661 22.19 3.52 -20.84
C GLU A 661 21.58 2.12 -20.99
N ASN A 662 20.55 1.82 -20.20
CA ASN A 662 19.84 0.54 -20.27
C ASN A 662 19.15 0.33 -21.62
N ALA A 663 18.58 1.39 -22.21
CA ALA A 663 17.95 1.32 -23.52
C ALA A 663 18.98 1.04 -24.63
N MET A 664 20.14 1.69 -24.60
CA MET A 664 21.24 1.42 -25.53
C MET A 664 21.78 0.00 -25.36
N LEU A 665 21.96 -0.47 -24.12
CA LEU A 665 22.41 -1.84 -23.86
C LEU A 665 21.45 -2.87 -24.48
N ARG A 666 20.14 -2.63 -24.40
CA ARG A 666 19.13 -3.48 -25.05
C ARG A 666 19.17 -3.43 -26.58
N ASP A 667 19.42 -2.27 -27.17
CA ASP A 667 19.63 -2.18 -28.62
C ASP A 667 20.81 -3.06 -29.04
N TYR A 668 21.92 -3.03 -28.29
CA TYR A 668 23.11 -3.83 -28.58
C TYR A 668 22.90 -5.33 -28.41
N THR A 669 22.19 -5.77 -27.35
CA THR A 669 21.94 -7.21 -27.16
C THR A 669 21.05 -7.78 -28.25
N ASN A 670 20.04 -7.04 -28.70
CA ASN A 670 19.10 -7.52 -29.72
C ASN A 670 19.77 -7.64 -31.10
N ILE A 671 20.74 -6.77 -31.42
CA ILE A 671 21.52 -6.87 -32.67
C ILE A 671 22.37 -8.15 -32.70
N LEU A 672 22.92 -8.56 -31.55
CA LEU A 672 23.76 -9.76 -31.46
C LEU A 672 22.92 -11.06 -31.54
N ASP A 673 21.70 -11.05 -31.01
CA ASP A 673 20.77 -12.18 -31.12
C ASP A 673 20.26 -12.38 -32.56
N ASP A 674 20.10 -11.30 -33.34
CA ASP A 674 19.73 -11.36 -34.76
C ASP A 674 20.89 -11.82 -35.67
N ASP A 675 22.14 -11.54 -35.28
CA ASP A 675 23.35 -11.96 -36.01
C ASP A 675 23.74 -13.43 -35.71
N GLU A 676 23.28 -14.04 -34.60
CA GLU A 676 23.48 -15.48 -34.32
C GLU A 676 22.45 -16.39 -35.01
N ILE A 677 21.44 -15.84 -35.68
CA ILE A 677 20.40 -16.57 -36.42
C ILE A 677 20.64 -16.58 -37.94
N GLN A 678 21.68 -15.89 -38.43
CA GLN A 678 22.17 -15.98 -39.83
C GLN A 678 23.32 -16.98 -39.97
#